data_AF-A0A3B3X7Y6-F1
#
_entry.id   AF-A0A3B3X7Y6-F1
#
_cell.length_a   1.000
_cell.length_b   1.000
_cell.length_c   1.000
_cell.angle_alpha   90.00
_cell.angle_beta   90.00
_cell.angle_gamma   90.00
#
_symmetry.space_group_name_H-M   'P 1'
#
loop_
_entity.id
_entity.type
_entity.pdbx_description
1 polymer ?
#
loop_
_entity_poly.entity_id
_entity_poly.type
_entity_poly.pdbx_seq_one_letter_code
_entity_poly.pdbx_strand_id
1 'polypeptide(L)'
;MGNQLAGIAPSQILSVDSYFSDIHDHEYDKSLGSTRFFKVARAKHREGLVVVKVFAIQDPSLPLTSYKQELEELKIRLHSCQNCLPFQKTSLTEKAAILFRQFVRDNLYDRISTRPFLNNVEKRWIAFQILTAVDQAHKAGVRHGDIKTENVMVTGWNWVLLTDFASFKPTYLPEDNPADFNYFFDTSRRRTCYIAPERFVDGSMFTTESDQNTPLVDLTNNNQRSRGELRPAMDIFSAGCVIAELFTEGVPLFDLSQLLAYRKGHFQAEQVLLKIEDQSIRELVAQMVQREPEKRLSAEEHLKLQRGRAFPDIFYSFLQPYMAQFAKETFQSADERILVIRKDLDNILLNLRGGSSSSCQEEQGLVVLVSVITSCLQTLHSCDSKLAALELVLHLSPRLGVDILLDRITPYLLHFCNDPVPRVRAQAVRTLTKVLALVKEVPRNDVNIYPEYVLPGIAHLAQDDATIVRLAYAENIAHLAESALRFLELVQESNVNTEQDPGGEDAEESSHPNENYDSELQALHEMVQQKVVTLLSDSENIVKQTLMENGITRLCVFFGRQKANDVLLSHMITFLNDKNDWHLRGAFFDSIVGVAAYVGWQSSSILKPLLQQGLSDTEEFVIFKALNALTCMCQLGLLQKPHIYEFVSDIAPFLCHPNLWIRYGAVGFITVVAQHLNVADVYCKLMPHLTPFVTQPIIQGMTEDEEDKLLALKDFMLKSNKAKANMGDAGHLGDAGQTGVIDLGTLGITGRQVDLVKPKTESDDKRARKHTKQDSAMNEEWKSMFGSQDPPATQPTTSADGSGNQVRKSTAAPTPPVQQAVASGPTYQRRINTCKAELQQLLQQKREQCSAERMAKHMMESAEWESRPPPPGWHPKGLLVAHLHEHKAAVNRIRVSDEHSIFATASNDGSVKVWDSQKMEGKTTTTRSVLTYSRIGGHVKTLTFCQGSHYLAVASDNGSIQLLAVEANKPPKSPKVQPFQSRTLDLQEDGCAVDMHHFHSGAQSVLAYATVNGGLVGWDLRSNCNAWTLRHDLRLGLITSFSVDVHQCWLCLGTSSGTMACWDMRFQLPISNHSHPARARVRRLLMHPLYQSSVIAAVQGNNEVSIWDMETGDRKFTLWASSAPPLSEMQPSPHSVHGIYCSPADGNPLLLTAGSDMRIRFWDLAYPERSYIVAGGAHDSLHCPSVLYSRKIIEGTEVVQEIHSKQKSGAAEDSPRRGLESLPVGHHDIITDIATFQTTQGFIVTSSRDGIVKVWK
;
A
#
# COMPACT_ATOMS: atom_id res chain seq x y z
N MET A 1 0.47 12.75 60.72
CA MET A 1 1.85 12.32 60.35
C MET A 1 2.70 13.45 59.76
N GLY A 2 2.14 14.55 59.23
CA GLY A 2 2.96 15.60 58.59
C GLY A 2 4.01 16.25 59.49
N ASN A 3 3.71 16.49 60.76
CA ASN A 3 4.64 17.18 61.68
C ASN A 3 5.92 16.40 62.05
N GLN A 4 6.02 15.09 61.77
CA GLN A 4 7.28 14.34 61.95
C GLN A 4 8.07 14.17 60.65
N LEU A 5 7.39 14.10 59.49
CA LEU A 5 8.05 14.00 58.17
C LEU A 5 8.49 15.35 57.58
N ALA A 6 8.12 16.47 58.21
CA ALA A 6 8.51 17.82 57.81
C ALA A 6 9.73 18.38 58.58
N GLY A 7 10.34 17.60 59.48
CA GLY A 7 11.17 18.12 60.58
C GLY A 7 12.68 18.14 60.43
N ILE A 8 13.28 17.43 59.45
CA ILE A 8 14.76 17.34 59.34
C ILE A 8 15.19 17.53 57.88
N ALA A 9 15.91 18.61 57.60
CA ALA A 9 16.58 18.78 56.31
C ALA A 9 17.70 17.74 56.18
N PRO A 10 17.82 17.01 55.06
CA PRO A 10 18.83 15.97 54.91
C PRO A 10 20.24 16.58 54.96
N SER A 11 21.15 15.92 55.66
CA SER A 11 22.55 16.35 55.82
C SER A 11 23.32 16.44 54.49
N GLN A 12 22.84 15.75 53.44
CA GLN A 12 23.28 15.92 52.05
C GLN A 12 22.07 15.91 51.10
N ILE A 13 21.92 16.96 50.29
CA ILE A 13 20.93 17.01 49.20
C ILE A 13 21.56 16.38 47.96
N LEU A 14 21.39 15.07 47.82
CA LEU A 14 21.85 14.31 46.65
C LEU A 14 21.00 14.61 45.39
N SER A 15 21.66 14.66 44.23
CA SER A 15 20.98 14.77 42.92
C SER A 15 20.19 13.48 42.61
N VAL A 16 19.22 13.55 41.72
CA VAL A 16 18.42 12.36 41.35
C VAL A 16 19.31 11.28 40.73
N ASP A 17 20.25 11.71 39.90
CA ASP A 17 21.23 10.92 39.15
C ASP A 17 22.09 10.05 40.09
N SER A 18 22.45 10.56 41.29
CA SER A 18 23.24 9.82 42.27
C SER A 18 22.49 8.66 42.97
N TYR A 19 21.18 8.52 42.75
CA TYR A 19 20.42 7.32 43.15
C TYR A 19 20.35 6.26 42.04
N PHE A 20 20.82 6.58 40.82
CA PHE A 20 20.93 5.62 39.70
C PHE A 20 22.24 4.84 39.68
N SER A 21 23.30 5.28 40.40
CA SER A 21 24.57 4.53 40.51
C SER A 21 24.39 3.10 41.01
N ASP A 22 23.36 2.89 41.82
CA ASP A 22 23.10 1.63 42.50
C ASP A 22 22.19 0.70 41.65
N ILE A 23 21.71 1.15 40.47
CA ILE A 23 20.78 0.42 39.59
C ILE A 23 21.44 0.15 38.23
N HIS A 24 21.85 -1.09 38.00
CA HIS A 24 22.61 -1.47 36.80
C HIS A 24 21.76 -1.65 35.53
N ASP A 25 20.43 -1.77 35.66
CA ASP A 25 19.51 -2.04 34.54
C ASP A 25 18.90 -0.77 33.89
N HIS A 26 19.08 0.41 34.50
CA HIS A 26 18.37 1.64 34.14
C HIS A 26 19.32 2.83 33.99
N GLU A 27 19.33 3.45 32.81
CA GLU A 27 20.12 4.66 32.54
C GLU A 27 19.27 5.91 32.79
N TYR A 28 19.77 6.87 33.57
CA TYR A 28 19.08 8.16 33.77
C TYR A 28 19.03 8.98 32.48
N ASP A 29 17.88 9.61 32.19
CA ASP A 29 17.67 10.37 30.97
C ASP A 29 17.29 11.84 31.23
N LYS A 30 16.27 12.11 32.05
CA LYS A 30 15.85 13.49 32.37
C LYS A 30 15.04 13.58 33.67
N SER A 31 15.27 14.60 34.49
CA SER A 31 14.38 14.93 35.61
C SER A 31 13.02 15.43 35.13
N LEU A 32 11.95 14.85 35.68
CA LEU A 32 10.55 15.26 35.44
C LEU A 32 10.01 16.17 36.55
N GLY A 33 10.89 16.62 37.47
CA GLY A 33 10.57 17.52 38.57
C GLY A 33 10.67 16.85 39.95
N SER A 34 10.42 17.65 40.99
CA SER A 34 10.36 17.17 42.37
C SER A 34 9.09 17.66 43.03
N THR A 35 8.31 16.72 43.57
CA THR A 35 7.27 17.04 44.56
C THR A 35 7.92 17.22 45.94
N ARG A 36 7.14 17.60 46.95
CA ARG A 36 7.60 17.65 48.35
C ARG A 36 7.95 16.27 48.93
N PHE A 37 7.48 15.19 48.31
CA PHE A 37 7.53 13.82 48.84
C PHE A 37 8.40 12.87 47.98
N PHE A 38 8.29 12.94 46.65
CA PHE A 38 9.12 12.20 45.68
C PHE A 38 9.89 13.14 44.75
N LYS A 39 11.15 12.77 44.46
CA LYS A 39 11.87 13.23 43.26
C LYS A 39 11.48 12.32 42.08
N VAL A 40 11.25 12.88 40.89
CA VAL A 40 10.75 12.14 39.71
C VAL A 40 11.71 12.28 38.53
N ALA A 41 12.06 11.17 37.90
CA ALA A 41 12.90 11.14 36.70
C ALA A 41 12.34 10.20 35.63
N ARG A 42 12.74 10.44 34.39
CA ARG A 42 12.66 9.52 33.27
C ARG A 42 13.99 8.78 33.14
N ALA A 43 13.92 7.49 32.88
CA ALA A 43 15.07 6.63 32.64
C ALA A 43 14.82 5.70 31.45
N LYS A 44 15.90 5.23 30.82
CA LYS A 44 15.89 4.22 29.76
C LYS A 44 16.08 2.84 30.37
N HIS A 45 15.21 1.92 30.01
CA HIS A 45 15.35 0.48 30.22
C HIS A 45 15.52 -0.20 28.84
N ARG A 46 16.00 -1.46 28.82
CA ARG A 46 16.16 -2.22 27.56
C ARG A 46 14.86 -2.40 26.78
N GLU A 47 13.73 -2.35 27.47
CA GLU A 47 12.38 -2.53 26.92
C GLU A 47 11.64 -1.20 26.65
N GLY A 48 12.26 -0.03 26.92
CA GLY A 48 11.66 1.28 26.68
C GLY A 48 11.88 2.31 27.79
N LEU A 49 11.12 3.40 27.75
CA LEU A 49 11.20 4.49 28.72
C LEU A 49 10.35 4.21 29.97
N VAL A 50 10.92 4.50 31.14
CA VAL A 50 10.25 4.35 32.45
C VAL A 50 10.28 5.64 33.26
N VAL A 51 9.28 5.82 34.11
CA VAL A 51 9.27 6.82 35.19
C VAL A 51 9.79 6.17 36.46
N VAL A 52 10.74 6.85 37.09
CA VAL A 52 11.35 6.47 38.36
C VAL A 52 10.99 7.52 39.40
N LYS A 53 10.31 7.10 40.47
CA LYS A 53 10.04 7.94 41.65
C LYS A 53 10.95 7.53 42.79
N VAL A 54 11.72 8.47 43.30
CA VAL A 54 12.72 8.27 44.36
C VAL A 54 12.25 8.96 45.63
N PHE A 55 12.06 8.18 46.69
CA PHE A 55 11.86 8.64 48.06
C PHE A 55 13.19 8.51 48.81
N ALA A 56 13.76 9.61 49.27
CA ALA A 56 15.00 9.60 50.05
C ALA A 56 14.71 9.18 51.49
N ILE A 57 15.38 8.14 51.98
CA ILE A 57 15.19 7.66 53.35
C ILE A 57 15.97 8.58 54.30
N GLN A 58 15.23 9.31 55.15
CA GLN A 58 15.80 10.20 56.16
C GLN A 58 15.81 9.57 57.55
N ASP A 59 14.86 8.68 57.82
CA ASP A 59 14.71 7.96 59.08
C ASP A 59 14.60 6.44 58.79
N PRO A 60 15.57 5.61 59.25
CA PRO A 60 15.55 4.17 59.02
C PRO A 60 14.54 3.41 59.90
N SER A 61 13.86 4.07 60.86
CA SER A 61 12.83 3.44 61.69
C SER A 61 11.46 3.32 60.98
N LEU A 62 11.30 3.90 59.79
CA LEU A 62 10.06 3.86 59.02
C LEU A 62 9.75 2.44 58.50
N PRO A 63 8.49 1.94 58.60
CA PRO A 63 8.10 0.61 58.16
C PRO A 63 7.92 0.49 56.64
N LEU A 64 8.97 0.82 55.88
CA LEU A 64 8.97 0.84 54.41
C LEU A 64 8.71 -0.54 53.77
N THR A 65 9.05 -1.62 54.49
CA THR A 65 8.80 -3.00 54.04
C THR A 65 7.31 -3.32 53.93
N SER A 66 6.47 -2.79 54.83
CA SER A 66 5.02 -2.98 54.79
C SER A 66 4.40 -2.29 53.57
N TYR A 67 4.79 -1.03 53.31
CA TYR A 67 4.36 -0.31 52.10
C TYR A 67 4.85 -0.98 50.81
N LYS A 68 6.02 -1.62 50.82
CA LYS A 68 6.46 -2.43 49.67
C LYS A 68 5.53 -3.62 49.40
N GLN A 69 5.09 -4.32 50.46
CA GLN A 69 4.15 -5.44 50.34
C GLN A 69 2.78 -4.98 49.83
N GLU A 70 2.25 -3.85 50.34
CA GLU A 70 1.01 -3.25 49.84
C GLU A 70 1.10 -2.90 48.34
N LEU A 71 2.21 -2.34 47.88
CA LEU A 71 2.41 -1.99 46.46
C LEU A 71 2.50 -3.24 45.55
N GLU A 72 3.14 -4.32 46.02
CA GLU A 72 3.13 -5.61 45.30
C GLU A 72 1.71 -6.23 45.29
N GLU A 73 0.94 -6.15 46.38
CA GLU A 73 -0.45 -6.62 46.41
C GLU A 73 -1.34 -5.82 45.43
N LEU A 74 -1.22 -4.49 45.43
CA LEU A 74 -1.91 -3.62 44.48
C LEU A 74 -1.58 -3.96 43.03
N LYS A 75 -0.30 -4.23 42.73
CA LYS A 75 0.14 -4.66 41.40
C LYS A 75 -0.50 -6.00 40.99
N ILE A 76 -0.57 -6.98 41.90
CA ILE A 76 -1.21 -8.28 41.64
C ILE A 76 -2.71 -8.09 41.39
N ARG A 77 -3.41 -7.32 42.23
CA ARG A 77 -4.87 -7.12 42.15
C ARG A 77 -5.30 -6.31 40.93
N LEU A 78 -4.48 -5.35 40.49
CA LEU A 78 -4.74 -4.52 39.31
C LEU A 78 -4.20 -5.13 38.00
N HIS A 79 -3.53 -6.29 38.02
CA HIS A 79 -2.93 -6.89 36.82
C HIS A 79 -3.96 -7.20 35.70
N SER A 80 -5.21 -7.46 36.05
CA SER A 80 -6.32 -7.68 35.09
C SER A 80 -7.00 -6.39 34.58
N CYS A 81 -6.69 -5.23 35.18
CA CYS A 81 -7.37 -3.96 34.95
C CYS A 81 -6.68 -3.16 33.83
N GLN A 82 -7.29 -3.10 32.65
CA GLN A 82 -6.69 -2.55 31.42
C GLN A 82 -6.51 -1.02 31.44
N ASN A 83 -7.26 -0.31 32.29
CA ASN A 83 -7.20 1.14 32.42
C ASN A 83 -6.46 1.59 33.70
N CYS A 84 -5.78 0.67 34.40
CA CYS A 84 -5.02 0.95 35.61
C CYS A 84 -3.54 0.59 35.39
N LEU A 85 -2.63 1.52 35.68
CA LEU A 85 -1.18 1.31 35.56
C LEU A 85 -0.51 1.44 36.95
N PRO A 86 -0.45 0.35 37.74
CA PRO A 86 0.28 0.32 39.01
C PRO A 86 1.80 0.38 38.78
N PHE A 87 2.56 0.58 39.87
CA PHE A 87 4.02 0.44 39.83
C PHE A 87 4.42 -1.01 39.53
N GLN A 88 5.30 -1.18 38.55
CA GLN A 88 5.68 -2.51 38.03
C GLN A 88 6.86 -3.13 38.78
N LYS A 89 7.75 -2.32 39.34
CA LYS A 89 8.89 -2.77 40.15
C LYS A 89 9.08 -1.81 41.33
N THR A 90 9.41 -2.36 42.49
CA THR A 90 9.76 -1.61 43.69
C THR A 90 11.13 -2.07 44.20
N SER A 91 12.04 -1.13 44.41
CA SER A 91 13.38 -1.39 44.92
C SER A 91 13.62 -0.58 46.19
N LEU A 92 14.21 -1.21 47.20
CA LEU A 92 14.56 -0.57 48.47
C LEU A 92 16.08 -0.66 48.62
N THR A 93 16.74 0.48 48.77
CA THR A 93 18.18 0.59 49.09
C THR A 93 18.34 1.25 50.46
N GLU A 94 19.55 1.24 51.00
CA GLU A 94 19.86 1.90 52.30
C GLU A 94 19.60 3.41 52.27
N LYS A 95 19.61 4.03 51.09
CA LYS A 95 19.50 5.49 50.90
C LYS A 95 18.14 5.94 50.34
N ALA A 96 17.42 5.05 49.65
CA ALA A 96 16.18 5.41 48.96
C ALA A 96 15.23 4.23 48.73
N ALA A 97 13.93 4.51 48.74
CA ALA A 97 12.91 3.65 48.13
C ALA A 97 12.61 4.17 46.71
N ILE A 98 12.61 3.26 45.73
CA ILE A 98 12.57 3.58 44.30
C ILE A 98 11.44 2.79 43.63
N LEU A 99 10.53 3.52 42.98
CA LEU A 99 9.34 2.98 42.33
C LEU A 99 9.44 3.17 40.80
N PHE A 100 9.17 2.11 40.04
CA PHE A 100 9.25 2.12 38.58
C PHE A 100 7.87 1.89 37.96
N ARG A 101 7.49 2.71 36.96
CA ARG A 101 6.36 2.46 36.06
C ARG A 101 6.71 2.83 34.62
N GLN A 102 5.92 2.37 33.65
CA GLN A 102 6.07 2.79 32.25
C GLN A 102 5.94 4.32 32.10
N PHE A 103 6.73 4.91 31.21
CA PHE A 103 6.56 6.31 30.81
C PHE A 103 5.40 6.44 29.82
N VAL A 104 4.44 7.30 30.16
CA VAL A 104 3.40 7.79 29.24
C VAL A 104 3.67 9.28 29.08
N ARG A 105 3.59 9.77 27.84
CA ARG A 105 4.07 11.12 27.47
C ARG A 105 3.25 12.22 28.13
N ASP A 106 1.93 12.13 28.04
CA ASP A 106 1.02 13.21 28.37
C ASP A 106 0.09 12.79 29.52
N ASN A 107 -0.10 13.68 30.50
CA ASN A 107 -1.19 13.57 31.48
C ASN A 107 -2.43 14.30 30.92
N LEU A 108 -3.60 14.07 31.55
CA LEU A 108 -4.85 14.64 31.06
C LEU A 108 -4.85 16.18 31.05
N TYR A 109 -4.23 16.81 32.05
CA TYR A 109 -4.12 18.27 32.13
C TYR A 109 -3.35 18.87 30.94
N ASP A 110 -2.15 18.35 30.66
CA ASP A 110 -1.33 18.79 29.53
C ASP A 110 -2.01 18.46 28.18
N ARG A 111 -2.71 17.32 28.08
CA ARG A 111 -3.42 16.89 26.87
C ARG A 111 -4.58 17.82 26.49
N ILE A 112 -5.33 18.35 27.46
CA ILE A 112 -6.45 19.29 27.22
C ILE A 112 -5.96 20.56 26.49
N SER A 113 -4.78 21.06 26.86
CA SER A 113 -4.21 22.31 26.31
C SER A 113 -3.39 22.12 25.03
N THR A 114 -3.13 20.87 24.61
CA THR A 114 -2.23 20.55 23.49
C THR A 114 -3.02 20.35 22.20
N ARG A 115 -2.58 20.99 21.09
CA ARG A 115 -3.17 20.81 19.76
C ARG A 115 -2.78 19.45 19.14
N PRO A 116 -3.67 18.78 18.38
CA PRO A 116 -5.06 19.15 18.12
C PRO A 116 -5.94 19.00 19.37
N PHE A 117 -6.84 19.96 19.58
CA PHE A 117 -7.72 20.01 20.74
C PHE A 117 -8.68 18.79 20.74
N LEU A 118 -9.17 18.42 21.93
CA LEU A 118 -10.08 17.28 22.08
C LEU A 118 -11.49 17.64 21.62
N ASN A 119 -12.00 16.93 20.62
CA ASN A 119 -13.37 17.05 20.15
C ASN A 119 -14.32 16.49 21.23
N ASN A 120 -15.59 16.93 21.24
CA ASN A 120 -16.56 16.50 22.25
C ASN A 120 -16.75 14.97 22.33
N VAL A 121 -16.56 14.24 21.22
CA VAL A 121 -16.57 12.77 21.18
C VAL A 121 -15.39 12.16 21.95
N GLU A 122 -14.20 12.73 21.84
CA GLU A 122 -13.01 12.28 22.58
C GLU A 122 -13.09 12.65 24.06
N LYS A 123 -13.61 13.85 24.40
CA LYS A 123 -13.89 14.24 25.79
C LYS A 123 -14.83 13.22 26.45
N ARG A 124 -15.90 12.77 25.76
CA ARG A 124 -16.79 11.68 26.21
C ARG A 124 -16.07 10.33 26.31
N TRP A 125 -15.24 9.97 25.33
CA TRP A 125 -14.47 8.71 25.34
C TRP A 125 -13.47 8.62 26.50
N ILE A 126 -12.80 9.72 26.83
CA ILE A 126 -11.91 9.83 27.99
C ILE A 126 -12.72 9.71 29.29
N ALA A 127 -13.83 10.45 29.43
CA ALA A 127 -14.69 10.38 30.62
C ALA A 127 -15.29 8.98 30.85
N PHE A 128 -15.70 8.29 29.79
CA PHE A 128 -16.15 6.90 29.82
C PHE A 128 -15.05 5.96 30.33
N GLN A 129 -13.82 6.11 29.83
CA GLN A 129 -12.68 5.29 30.29
C GLN A 129 -12.26 5.61 31.73
N ILE A 130 -12.36 6.85 32.20
CA ILE A 130 -12.09 7.23 33.60
C ILE A 130 -13.06 6.49 34.54
N LEU A 131 -14.37 6.52 34.24
CA LEU A 131 -15.37 5.77 35.01
C LEU A 131 -15.12 4.26 34.94
N THR A 132 -14.73 3.75 33.77
CA THR A 132 -14.39 2.33 33.57
C THR A 132 -13.14 1.92 34.37
N ALA A 133 -12.14 2.79 34.49
CA ALA A 133 -10.94 2.55 35.31
C ALA A 133 -11.28 2.49 36.81
N VAL A 134 -12.15 3.39 37.28
CA VAL A 134 -12.64 3.40 38.67
C VAL A 134 -13.46 2.15 38.97
N ASP A 135 -14.36 1.74 38.06
CA ASP A 135 -15.13 0.50 38.18
C ASP A 135 -14.24 -0.75 38.21
N GLN A 136 -13.25 -0.85 37.32
CA GLN A 136 -12.25 -1.93 37.33
C GLN A 136 -11.50 -2.00 38.66
N ALA A 137 -10.99 -0.87 39.16
CA ALA A 137 -10.29 -0.81 40.44
C ALA A 137 -11.20 -1.21 41.62
N HIS A 138 -12.44 -0.69 41.66
CA HIS A 138 -13.40 -0.99 42.72
C HIS A 138 -13.83 -2.47 42.71
N LYS A 139 -13.95 -3.11 41.54
CA LYS A 139 -14.18 -4.56 41.38
C LYS A 139 -12.99 -5.41 41.79
N ALA A 140 -11.76 -4.93 41.58
CA ALA A 140 -10.56 -5.51 42.18
C ALA A 140 -10.46 -5.24 43.71
N GLY A 141 -11.42 -4.51 44.30
CA GLY A 141 -11.48 -4.12 45.71
C GLY A 141 -10.44 -3.06 46.10
N VAL A 142 -9.86 -2.37 45.12
CA VAL A 142 -8.85 -1.32 45.28
C VAL A 142 -9.53 0.04 45.19
N ARG A 143 -9.07 1.02 45.97
CA ARG A 143 -9.56 2.41 45.95
C ARG A 143 -8.36 3.33 45.79
N HIS A 144 -8.51 4.44 45.08
CA HIS A 144 -7.37 5.24 44.63
C HIS A 144 -6.96 6.33 45.63
N GLY A 145 -7.92 7.09 46.17
CA GLY A 145 -7.70 8.11 47.20
C GLY A 145 -6.95 9.40 46.75
N ASP A 146 -6.64 9.55 45.46
CA ASP A 146 -5.93 10.72 44.88
C ASP A 146 -6.19 10.81 43.36
N ILE A 147 -7.45 10.74 42.92
CA ILE A 147 -7.78 10.91 41.49
C ILE A 147 -7.76 12.41 41.16
N LYS A 148 -6.95 12.78 40.16
CA LYS A 148 -6.78 14.16 39.67
C LYS A 148 -6.23 14.16 38.25
N THR A 149 -6.32 15.28 37.55
CA THR A 149 -5.90 15.39 36.13
C THR A 149 -4.42 15.05 35.91
N GLU A 150 -3.54 15.26 36.89
CA GLU A 150 -2.12 14.89 36.78
C GLU A 150 -1.83 13.38 36.96
N ASN A 151 -2.74 12.63 37.60
CA ASN A 151 -2.59 11.18 37.85
C ASN A 151 -3.30 10.33 36.77
N VAL A 152 -4.13 10.96 35.93
CA VAL A 152 -4.76 10.34 34.76
C VAL A 152 -3.83 10.53 33.56
N MET A 153 -3.17 9.45 33.13
CA MET A 153 -2.29 9.47 31.95
C MET A 153 -3.09 9.15 30.68
N VAL A 154 -2.71 9.76 29.56
CA VAL A 154 -3.39 9.60 28.27
C VAL A 154 -2.37 9.21 27.20
N THR A 155 -2.65 8.16 26.41
CA THR A 155 -1.80 7.79 25.27
C THR A 155 -2.05 8.68 24.05
N GLY A 156 -1.18 8.61 23.05
CA GLY A 156 -1.36 9.36 21.79
C GLY A 156 -2.65 9.04 21.01
N TRP A 157 -3.34 7.94 21.35
CA TRP A 157 -4.64 7.56 20.80
C TRP A 157 -5.81 7.73 21.79
N ASN A 158 -5.64 8.59 22.79
CA ASN A 158 -6.63 8.89 23.83
C ASN A 158 -7.05 7.68 24.69
N TRP A 159 -6.19 6.67 24.87
CA TRP A 159 -6.42 5.61 25.86
C TRP A 159 -6.02 6.07 27.26
N VAL A 160 -6.89 5.84 28.24
CA VAL A 160 -6.71 6.32 29.61
C VAL A 160 -6.09 5.27 30.51
N LEU A 161 -5.05 5.66 31.24
CA LEU A 161 -4.36 4.88 32.25
C LEU A 161 -4.32 5.65 33.58
N LEU A 162 -5.07 5.18 34.57
CA LEU A 162 -5.04 5.72 35.92
C LEU A 162 -3.77 5.24 36.65
N THR A 163 -2.98 6.19 37.16
CA THR A 163 -1.66 5.94 37.78
C THR A 163 -1.56 6.50 39.19
N ASP A 164 -0.53 6.08 39.94
CA ASP A 164 -0.16 6.67 41.23
C ASP A 164 -1.18 6.46 42.37
N PHE A 165 -1.74 5.23 42.45
CA PHE A 165 -2.57 4.74 43.55
C PHE A 165 -1.96 5.06 44.93
N ALA A 166 -2.73 5.70 45.81
CA ALA A 166 -2.18 6.46 46.94
C ALA A 166 -2.33 5.77 48.31
N SER A 167 -2.03 4.47 48.42
CA SER A 167 -2.17 3.71 49.68
C SER A 167 -1.37 4.28 50.87
N PHE A 168 -0.26 4.97 50.59
CA PHE A 168 0.62 5.59 51.58
C PHE A 168 0.17 7.00 52.04
N LYS A 169 -0.89 7.59 51.46
CA LYS A 169 -1.39 8.92 51.86
C LYS A 169 -2.45 8.83 52.97
N PRO A 170 -2.61 9.87 53.82
CA PRO A 170 -3.62 9.84 54.88
C PRO A 170 -5.06 9.88 54.32
N THR A 171 -5.93 8.99 54.82
CA THR A 171 -7.35 8.96 54.44
C THR A 171 -8.06 10.25 54.86
N TYR A 172 -7.90 10.67 56.12
CA TYR A 172 -8.56 11.85 56.68
C TYR A 172 -7.56 12.97 56.94
N LEU A 173 -8.01 14.21 56.78
CA LEU A 173 -7.24 15.44 56.93
C LEU A 173 -7.91 16.36 57.96
N PRO A 174 -7.14 17.07 58.81
CA PRO A 174 -7.72 18.07 59.71
C PRO A 174 -8.23 19.28 58.92
N GLU A 175 -9.43 19.77 59.23
CA GLU A 175 -9.95 21.00 58.60
C GLU A 175 -9.17 22.25 59.05
N ASP A 176 -8.74 22.28 60.32
CA ASP A 176 -8.10 23.45 60.95
C ASP A 176 -6.65 23.72 60.46
N ASN A 177 -6.01 22.77 59.76
CA ASN A 177 -4.61 22.89 59.34
C ASN A 177 -4.38 22.42 57.89
N PRO A 178 -4.23 23.35 56.92
CA PRO A 178 -4.00 23.00 55.52
C PRO A 178 -2.58 22.47 55.23
N ALA A 179 -1.67 22.39 56.22
CA ALA A 179 -0.30 21.91 56.01
C ALA A 179 -0.24 20.47 55.47
N ASP A 180 -1.06 19.56 56.00
CA ASP A 180 -1.11 18.16 55.54
C ASP A 180 -1.64 18.06 54.10
N PHE A 181 -2.66 18.85 53.74
CA PHE A 181 -3.15 18.96 52.35
C PHE A 181 -2.05 19.47 51.40
N ASN A 182 -1.38 20.57 51.79
CA ASN A 182 -0.31 21.19 51.00
C ASN A 182 0.96 20.33 50.88
N TYR A 183 1.13 19.34 51.77
CA TYR A 183 2.27 18.42 51.73
C TYR A 183 1.98 17.18 50.87
N PHE A 184 0.82 16.55 51.03
CA PHE A 184 0.49 15.28 50.37
C PHE A 184 -0.29 15.42 49.05
N PHE A 185 -1.05 16.50 48.84
CA PHE A 185 -2.03 16.59 47.75
C PHE A 185 -1.79 17.78 46.79
N ASP A 186 -1.42 18.97 47.27
CA ASP A 186 -1.01 20.11 46.40
C ASP A 186 0.41 19.95 45.84
N THR A 187 0.61 18.93 45.01
CA THR A 187 1.90 18.63 44.38
C THR A 187 2.25 19.58 43.23
N SER A 188 1.27 20.20 42.59
CA SER A 188 1.42 21.07 41.42
C SER A 188 1.40 22.57 41.74
N ARG A 189 1.18 22.96 43.02
CA ARG A 189 1.02 24.36 43.48
C ARG A 189 -0.17 25.10 42.84
N ARG A 190 -1.07 24.38 42.17
CA ARG A 190 -2.26 24.92 41.49
C ARG A 190 -3.37 25.30 42.48
N ARG A 191 -3.26 24.91 43.76
CA ARG A 191 -4.28 25.09 44.83
C ARG A 191 -5.65 24.44 44.54
N THR A 192 -5.71 23.57 43.54
CA THR A 192 -6.89 22.79 43.14
C THR A 192 -7.19 21.67 44.13
N CYS A 193 -8.47 21.41 44.41
CA CYS A 193 -8.88 20.38 45.35
C CYS A 193 -9.85 19.38 44.71
N TYR A 194 -9.35 18.16 44.45
CA TYR A 194 -10.15 17.03 43.96
C TYR A 194 -10.66 16.11 45.08
N ILE A 195 -10.31 16.41 46.34
CA ILE A 195 -10.57 15.54 47.49
C ILE A 195 -12.05 15.62 47.90
N ALA A 196 -12.67 14.47 48.19
CA ALA A 196 -14.05 14.42 48.67
C ALA A 196 -14.23 15.13 50.03
N PRO A 197 -15.32 15.91 50.24
CA PRO A 197 -15.49 16.77 51.42
C PRO A 197 -15.55 16.00 52.75
N GLU A 198 -16.00 14.74 52.74
CA GLU A 198 -16.03 13.87 53.91
C GLU A 198 -14.66 13.38 54.39
N ARG A 199 -13.57 13.65 53.64
CA ARG A 199 -12.20 13.34 54.08
C ARG A 199 -11.61 14.41 54.99
N PHE A 200 -12.21 15.60 55.06
CA PHE A 200 -11.86 16.59 56.07
C PHE A 200 -12.61 16.29 57.37
N VAL A 201 -11.96 16.45 58.52
CA VAL A 201 -12.54 16.21 59.85
C VAL A 201 -12.17 17.32 60.82
N ASP A 202 -13.08 17.63 61.74
CA ASP A 202 -12.87 18.66 62.76
C ASP A 202 -11.87 18.15 63.81
N GLY A 203 -10.93 18.99 64.24
CA GLY A 203 -9.83 18.57 65.12
C GLY A 203 -10.25 17.94 66.45
N SER A 204 -11.48 18.20 66.92
CA SER A 204 -12.04 17.68 68.17
C SER A 204 -12.38 16.18 68.15
N MET A 205 -12.47 15.53 66.99
CA MET A 205 -12.66 14.06 66.93
C MET A 205 -11.34 13.27 67.07
N PHE A 206 -10.18 13.92 66.95
CA PHE A 206 -8.88 13.27 67.19
C PHE A 206 -8.54 13.17 68.69
N THR A 207 -9.24 13.89 69.57
CA THR A 207 -8.87 14.03 70.99
C THR A 207 -9.57 13.05 71.95
N THR A 208 -10.47 12.18 71.49
CA THR A 208 -11.23 11.26 72.37
C THR A 208 -10.57 9.90 72.62
N GLU A 209 -9.41 9.61 72.03
CA GLU A 209 -8.59 8.42 72.35
C GLU A 209 -7.09 8.75 72.43
N SER A 210 -6.65 9.46 73.48
CA SER A 210 -5.36 9.23 74.16
C SER A 210 -5.19 10.17 75.35
N ASP A 211 -4.56 9.66 76.41
CA ASP A 211 -4.22 10.44 77.61
C ASP A 211 -3.24 11.59 77.32
N GLN A 212 -3.37 12.65 78.11
CA GLN A 212 -2.52 13.84 78.02
C GLN A 212 -1.12 13.55 78.59
N ASN A 213 -0.14 13.24 77.73
CA ASN A 213 1.26 13.73 77.76
C ASN A 213 2.27 12.82 77.02
N THR A 214 2.24 12.80 75.67
CA THR A 214 3.44 12.40 74.88
C THR A 214 3.36 12.93 73.43
N PRO A 215 4.31 13.77 72.98
CA PRO A 215 4.43 14.15 71.57
C PRO A 215 5.36 13.17 70.83
N LEU A 216 5.03 11.88 70.75
CA LEU A 216 5.74 10.94 69.89
C LEU A 216 4.86 9.76 69.45
N VAL A 217 4.93 9.44 68.16
CA VAL A 217 4.30 8.26 67.57
C VAL A 217 5.05 7.01 68.03
N ASP A 218 4.42 6.21 68.90
CA ASP A 218 5.00 4.95 69.38
C ASP A 218 4.86 3.85 68.33
N LEU A 219 5.96 3.55 67.63
CA LEU A 219 6.05 2.60 66.51
C LEU A 219 6.13 1.13 66.95
N THR A 220 5.92 0.82 68.23
CA THR A 220 6.20 -0.51 68.80
C THR A 220 5.02 -1.50 68.77
N ASN A 221 3.80 -1.05 68.47
CA ASN A 221 2.59 -1.90 68.52
C ASN A 221 1.97 -2.18 67.15
N ASN A 222 1.97 -3.46 66.74
CA ASN A 222 1.42 -4.02 65.50
C ASN A 222 -0.12 -3.88 65.31
N ASN A 223 -0.80 -3.07 66.13
CA ASN A 223 -2.27 -3.06 66.27
C ASN A 223 -2.94 -1.71 65.90
N GLN A 224 -2.27 -0.78 65.20
CA GLN A 224 -2.92 0.44 64.68
C GLN A 224 -3.77 0.17 63.42
N ARG A 225 -4.89 -0.57 63.60
CA ARG A 225 -5.87 -0.91 62.56
C ARG A 225 -7.01 0.13 62.41
N SER A 226 -6.80 1.35 62.90
CA SER A 226 -7.80 2.43 62.95
C SER A 226 -7.48 3.66 62.06
N ARG A 227 -6.63 3.49 61.03
CA ARG A 227 -6.69 4.38 59.85
C ARG A 227 -7.91 3.98 59.03
N GLY A 228 -8.99 4.76 59.14
CA GLY A 228 -10.26 4.40 58.50
C GLY A 228 -10.13 4.19 56.98
N GLU A 229 -10.90 3.22 56.47
CA GLU A 229 -10.83 2.72 55.11
C GLU A 229 -11.32 3.75 54.06
N LEU A 230 -10.67 3.80 52.90
CA LEU A 230 -11.11 4.59 51.75
C LEU A 230 -12.43 4.04 51.20
N ARG A 231 -13.47 4.89 51.15
CA ARG A 231 -14.79 4.52 50.62
C ARG A 231 -14.85 4.75 49.09
N PRO A 232 -15.50 3.87 48.31
CA PRO A 232 -15.68 4.07 46.87
C PRO A 232 -16.24 5.45 46.48
N ALA A 233 -17.19 5.98 47.25
CA ALA A 233 -17.80 7.30 47.04
C ALA A 233 -16.80 8.48 47.05
N MET A 234 -15.63 8.32 47.70
CA MET A 234 -14.57 9.33 47.70
C MET A 234 -13.87 9.43 46.34
N ASP A 235 -13.64 8.28 45.69
CA ASP A 235 -13.07 8.22 44.34
C ASP A 235 -14.08 8.77 43.30
N ILE A 236 -15.37 8.49 43.46
CA ILE A 236 -16.44 9.00 42.56
C ILE A 236 -16.47 10.54 42.56
N PHE A 237 -16.42 11.18 43.72
CA PHE A 237 -16.36 12.65 43.80
C PHE A 237 -15.10 13.20 43.10
N SER A 238 -13.96 12.55 43.33
CA SER A 238 -12.67 12.96 42.76
C SER A 238 -12.68 12.83 41.23
N ALA A 239 -13.23 11.73 40.70
CA ALA A 239 -13.42 11.52 39.26
C ALA A 239 -14.42 12.53 38.66
N GLY A 240 -15.48 12.92 39.39
CA GLY A 240 -16.43 13.95 38.98
C GLY A 240 -15.77 15.32 38.78
N CYS A 241 -14.85 15.68 39.68
CA CYS A 241 -14.06 16.92 39.56
C CYS A 241 -13.12 16.89 38.33
N VAL A 242 -12.52 15.74 38.02
CA VAL A 242 -11.68 15.57 36.82
C VAL A 242 -12.48 15.62 35.52
N ILE A 243 -13.67 15.01 35.48
CA ILE A 243 -14.57 15.09 34.32
C ILE A 243 -15.06 16.54 34.13
N ALA A 244 -15.36 17.27 35.21
CA ALA A 244 -15.71 18.69 35.12
C ALA A 244 -14.58 19.52 34.47
N GLU A 245 -13.33 19.36 34.91
CA GLU A 245 -12.15 20.08 34.37
C GLU A 245 -11.90 19.74 32.88
N LEU A 246 -12.18 18.50 32.45
CA LEU A 246 -12.08 18.08 31.05
C LEU A 246 -13.09 18.79 30.13
N PHE A 247 -14.33 19.00 30.60
CA PHE A 247 -15.38 19.66 29.81
C PHE A 247 -15.43 21.18 29.99
N THR A 248 -14.72 21.73 30.98
CA THR A 248 -14.53 23.18 31.19
C THR A 248 -13.13 23.67 30.77
N GLU A 249 -12.44 22.87 29.96
CA GLU A 249 -11.18 23.21 29.27
C GLU A 249 -10.03 23.61 30.21
N GLY A 250 -9.87 22.84 31.29
CA GLY A 250 -8.80 23.04 32.28
C GLY A 250 -9.17 23.94 33.45
N VAL A 251 -10.42 24.42 33.53
CA VAL A 251 -10.92 25.16 34.70
C VAL A 251 -11.31 24.19 35.83
N PRO A 252 -10.63 24.20 36.98
CA PRO A 252 -10.92 23.27 38.07
C PRO A 252 -12.25 23.61 38.77
N LEU A 253 -12.93 22.60 39.31
CA LEU A 253 -14.25 22.76 39.93
C LEU A 253 -14.21 23.38 41.33
N PHE A 254 -13.16 23.10 42.11
CA PHE A 254 -12.96 23.64 43.46
C PHE A 254 -11.48 23.96 43.74
N ASP A 255 -11.24 25.10 44.39
CA ASP A 255 -10.07 25.28 45.25
C ASP A 255 -10.32 24.76 46.68
N LEU A 256 -9.28 24.70 47.52
CA LEU A 256 -9.40 24.22 48.91
C LEU A 256 -10.43 25.02 49.74
N SER A 257 -10.45 26.35 49.60
CA SER A 257 -11.39 27.23 50.31
C SER A 257 -12.84 27.05 49.85
N GLN A 258 -13.05 26.92 48.54
CA GLN A 258 -14.35 26.65 47.93
C GLN A 258 -14.89 25.29 48.35
N LEU A 259 -14.05 24.25 48.45
CA LEU A 259 -14.47 22.94 48.93
C LEU A 259 -14.89 22.97 50.41
N LEU A 260 -14.15 23.67 51.27
CA LEU A 260 -14.52 23.83 52.69
C LEU A 260 -15.81 24.66 52.84
N ALA A 261 -16.02 25.67 52.01
CA ALA A 261 -17.28 26.40 51.92
C ALA A 261 -18.43 25.52 51.41
N TYR A 262 -18.19 24.67 50.40
CA TYR A 262 -19.14 23.71 49.84
C TYR A 262 -19.57 22.67 50.88
N ARG A 263 -18.63 22.13 51.66
CA ARG A 263 -18.88 21.25 52.81
C ARG A 263 -19.85 21.90 53.80
N LYS A 264 -19.62 23.18 54.14
CA LYS A 264 -20.48 23.97 55.04
C LYS A 264 -21.79 24.47 54.40
N GLY A 265 -22.01 24.25 53.10
CA GLY A 265 -23.19 24.71 52.37
C GLY A 265 -23.18 26.19 51.96
N HIS A 266 -22.04 26.88 52.09
CA HIS A 266 -21.88 28.29 51.73
C HIS A 266 -21.42 28.53 50.28
N PHE A 267 -21.23 27.46 49.49
CA PHE A 267 -20.84 27.51 48.08
C PHE A 267 -21.68 26.53 47.27
N GLN A 268 -21.93 26.83 45.99
CA GLN A 268 -22.69 26.00 45.05
C GLN A 268 -21.88 25.82 43.76
N ALA A 269 -21.73 24.58 43.30
CA ALA A 269 -20.93 24.26 42.11
C ALA A 269 -21.62 24.63 40.78
N GLU A 270 -22.92 24.95 40.81
CA GLU A 270 -23.77 25.16 39.63
C GLU A 270 -23.22 26.22 38.66
N GLN A 271 -22.63 27.31 39.16
CA GLN A 271 -22.06 28.37 38.33
C GLN A 271 -20.92 27.89 37.42
N VAL A 272 -20.15 26.88 37.84
CA VAL A 272 -19.09 26.28 37.02
C VAL A 272 -19.66 25.18 36.12
N LEU A 273 -20.63 24.40 36.62
CA LEU A 273 -21.28 23.34 35.85
C LEU A 273 -22.10 23.88 34.66
N LEU A 274 -22.65 25.08 34.75
CA LEU A 274 -23.34 25.75 33.64
C LEU A 274 -22.43 26.01 32.43
N LYS A 275 -21.10 26.06 32.61
CA LYS A 275 -20.13 26.19 31.50
C LYS A 275 -20.00 24.92 30.64
N ILE A 276 -20.41 23.76 31.15
CA ILE A 276 -20.43 22.51 30.39
C ILE A 276 -21.63 22.56 29.44
N GLU A 277 -21.40 22.58 28.13
CA GLU A 277 -22.47 22.66 27.11
C GLU A 277 -23.42 21.46 27.14
N ASP A 278 -22.88 20.25 27.29
CA ASP A 278 -23.65 19.00 27.26
C ASP A 278 -24.43 18.79 28.57
N GLN A 279 -25.76 18.86 28.47
CA GLN A 279 -26.69 18.65 29.57
C GLN A 279 -26.55 17.25 30.24
N SER A 280 -26.29 16.18 29.48
CA SER A 280 -26.16 14.83 30.03
C SER A 280 -24.86 14.67 30.83
N ILE A 281 -23.77 15.29 30.37
CA ILE A 281 -22.49 15.33 31.10
C ILE A 281 -22.62 16.24 32.33
N ARG A 282 -23.30 17.39 32.22
CA ARG A 282 -23.58 18.30 33.33
C ARG A 282 -24.36 17.58 34.45
N GLU A 283 -25.41 16.83 34.10
CA GLU A 283 -26.19 16.01 35.04
C GLU A 283 -25.34 14.89 35.69
N LEU A 284 -24.51 14.19 34.91
CA LEU A 284 -23.59 13.16 35.43
C LEU A 284 -22.63 13.75 36.48
N VAL A 285 -21.95 14.85 36.16
CA VAL A 285 -21.02 15.51 37.09
C VAL A 285 -21.74 16.01 38.34
N ALA A 286 -22.94 16.60 38.19
CA ALA A 286 -23.75 17.07 39.32
C ALA A 286 -24.17 15.93 40.28
N GLN A 287 -24.37 14.71 39.78
CA GLN A 287 -24.64 13.53 40.62
C GLN A 287 -23.37 12.99 41.30
N MET A 288 -22.21 13.00 40.61
CA MET A 288 -20.95 12.53 41.17
C MET A 288 -20.39 13.46 42.27
N VAL A 289 -20.61 14.77 42.14
CA VAL A 289 -20.06 15.81 43.02
C VAL A 289 -20.96 16.11 44.23
N GLN A 290 -22.02 15.31 44.47
CA GLN A 290 -22.92 15.50 45.61
C GLN A 290 -22.19 15.57 46.96
N ARG A 291 -22.58 16.53 47.80
CA ARG A 291 -21.98 16.76 49.13
C ARG A 291 -22.08 15.54 50.04
N GLU A 292 -23.21 14.84 50.02
CA GLU A 292 -23.47 13.66 50.85
C GLU A 292 -23.00 12.37 50.14
N PRO A 293 -22.12 11.55 50.75
CA PRO A 293 -21.55 10.38 50.09
C PRO A 293 -22.58 9.33 49.67
N GLU A 294 -23.68 9.19 50.41
CA GLU A 294 -24.75 8.22 50.17
C GLU A 294 -25.59 8.53 48.92
N LYS A 295 -25.55 9.79 48.44
CA LYS A 295 -26.23 10.21 47.19
C LYS A 295 -25.40 9.98 45.94
N ARG A 296 -24.13 9.58 46.07
CA ARG A 296 -23.25 9.26 44.94
C ARG A 296 -23.42 7.79 44.57
N LEU A 297 -23.79 7.52 43.32
CA LEU A 297 -23.93 6.16 42.80
C LEU A 297 -22.54 5.52 42.59
N SER A 298 -22.50 4.20 42.43
CA SER A 298 -21.27 3.51 42.01
C SER A 298 -20.90 3.85 40.56
N ALA A 299 -19.64 3.62 40.19
CA ALA A 299 -19.16 3.83 38.82
C ALA A 299 -19.94 2.95 37.81
N GLU A 300 -20.27 1.70 38.16
CA GLU A 300 -21.08 0.80 37.33
C GLU A 300 -22.50 1.35 37.10
N GLU A 301 -23.14 1.90 38.13
CA GLU A 301 -24.49 2.48 38.02
C GLU A 301 -24.51 3.76 37.18
N HIS A 302 -23.50 4.63 37.34
CA HIS A 302 -23.34 5.80 36.46
C HIS A 302 -23.13 5.39 34.99
N LEU A 303 -22.28 4.38 34.74
CA LEU A 303 -22.07 3.83 33.39
C LEU A 303 -23.35 3.23 32.81
N LYS A 304 -24.18 2.53 33.60
CA LYS A 304 -25.47 2.00 33.16
C LYS A 304 -26.50 3.08 32.87
N LEU A 305 -26.61 4.09 33.75
CA LEU A 305 -27.59 5.18 33.62
C LEU A 305 -27.32 6.09 32.41
N GLN A 306 -26.04 6.29 32.07
CA GLN A 306 -25.60 7.19 31.00
C GLN A 306 -25.41 6.52 29.64
N ARG A 307 -25.59 5.19 29.55
CA ARG A 307 -25.56 4.44 28.30
C ARG A 307 -26.71 4.88 27.39
N GLY A 308 -26.37 5.37 26.19
CA GLY A 308 -27.32 5.96 25.24
C GLY A 308 -27.73 7.41 25.55
N ARG A 309 -27.15 8.04 26.60
CA ARG A 309 -27.30 9.47 26.91
C ARG A 309 -25.97 10.19 26.70
N ALA A 310 -25.18 10.37 27.76
CA ALA A 310 -23.85 10.96 27.67
C ALA A 310 -22.88 10.08 26.86
N PHE A 311 -22.99 8.74 26.99
CA PHE A 311 -22.08 7.78 26.36
C PHE A 311 -22.79 6.94 25.28
N PRO A 312 -22.34 6.97 24.01
CA PRO A 312 -22.87 6.14 22.93
C PRO A 312 -22.79 4.64 23.21
N ASP A 313 -23.75 3.85 22.71
CA ASP A 313 -23.78 2.40 22.94
C ASP A 313 -22.53 1.68 22.39
N ILE A 314 -22.04 2.15 21.24
CA ILE A 314 -20.87 1.62 20.53
C ILE A 314 -19.59 1.64 21.37
N PHE A 315 -19.51 2.51 22.39
CA PHE A 315 -18.41 2.53 23.35
C PHE A 315 -18.38 1.23 24.18
N TYR A 316 -19.55 0.71 24.56
CA TYR A 316 -19.70 -0.48 25.40
C TYR A 316 -19.63 -1.78 24.59
N SER A 317 -20.28 -1.82 23.44
CA SER A 317 -20.49 -3.05 22.67
C SER A 317 -19.29 -3.46 21.82
N PHE A 318 -18.56 -2.49 21.24
CA PHE A 318 -17.47 -2.77 20.30
C PHE A 318 -16.16 -2.05 20.62
N LEU A 319 -16.18 -0.72 20.84
CA LEU A 319 -14.94 0.05 20.90
C LEU A 319 -14.09 -0.26 22.13
N GLN A 320 -14.67 -0.36 23.33
CA GLN A 320 -13.88 -0.74 24.53
C GLN A 320 -13.18 -2.10 24.38
N PRO A 321 -13.86 -3.21 24.04
CA PRO A 321 -13.20 -4.50 23.93
C PRO A 321 -12.26 -4.62 22.71
N TYR A 322 -12.46 -3.84 21.64
CA TYR A 322 -11.54 -3.79 20.51
C TYR A 322 -10.27 -2.98 20.85
N MET A 323 -10.43 -1.74 21.33
CA MET A 323 -9.32 -0.85 21.73
C MET A 323 -8.45 -1.45 22.85
N ALA A 324 -9.07 -2.22 23.75
CA ALA A 324 -8.37 -2.95 24.82
C ALA A 324 -7.33 -3.97 24.32
N GLN A 325 -7.44 -4.46 23.08
CA GLN A 325 -6.49 -5.43 22.51
C GLN A 325 -5.13 -4.76 22.30
N PHE A 326 -5.13 -3.55 21.72
CA PHE A 326 -3.93 -2.73 21.52
C PHE A 326 -3.27 -2.27 22.82
N ALA A 327 -3.98 -2.31 23.95
CA ALA A 327 -3.49 -1.94 25.28
C ALA A 327 -2.93 -3.13 26.09
N LYS A 328 -3.29 -4.38 25.76
CA LYS A 328 -2.85 -5.59 26.49
C LYS A 328 -1.48 -6.09 26.08
N GLU A 329 -1.12 -5.96 24.81
CA GLU A 329 0.13 -6.46 24.27
C GLU A 329 1.19 -5.36 24.24
N THR A 330 2.13 -5.42 25.18
CA THR A 330 3.17 -4.40 25.44
C THR A 330 4.10 -4.09 24.25
N PHE A 331 4.01 -4.88 23.17
CA PHE A 331 5.00 -4.91 22.08
C PHE A 331 4.43 -4.79 20.66
N GLN A 332 3.12 -4.60 20.47
CA GLN A 332 2.59 -4.33 19.14
C GLN A 332 3.16 -3.01 18.60
N SER A 333 3.89 -3.11 17.50
CA SER A 333 4.45 -1.96 16.77
C SER A 333 3.34 -1.12 16.13
N ALA A 334 3.65 0.15 15.82
CA ALA A 334 2.71 1.01 15.10
C ALA A 334 2.36 0.43 13.71
N ASP A 335 3.34 -0.19 13.05
CA ASP A 335 3.18 -0.90 11.77
C ASP A 335 2.19 -2.08 11.91
N GLU A 336 2.33 -2.94 12.92
CA GLU A 336 1.39 -4.06 13.17
C GLU A 336 -0.03 -3.58 13.49
N ARG A 337 -0.20 -2.53 14.30
CA ARG A 337 -1.55 -1.99 14.62
C ARG A 337 -2.29 -1.53 13.36
N ILE A 338 -1.60 -0.84 12.45
CA ILE A 338 -2.17 -0.41 11.17
C ILE A 338 -2.56 -1.61 10.30
N LEU A 339 -1.73 -2.66 10.24
CA LEU A 339 -2.04 -3.87 9.47
C LEU A 339 -3.23 -4.65 10.04
N VAL A 340 -3.37 -4.72 11.37
CA VAL A 340 -4.55 -5.31 12.03
C VAL A 340 -5.81 -4.51 11.71
N ILE A 341 -5.77 -3.17 11.85
CA ILE A 341 -6.92 -2.30 11.53
C ILE A 341 -7.30 -2.40 10.04
N ARG A 342 -6.34 -2.54 9.12
CA ARG A 342 -6.59 -2.76 7.69
C ARG A 342 -7.28 -4.10 7.43
N LYS A 343 -6.85 -5.16 8.10
CA LYS A 343 -7.48 -6.50 7.98
C LYS A 343 -8.89 -6.55 8.55
N ASP A 344 -9.14 -5.83 9.64
CA ASP A 344 -10.43 -5.81 10.34
C ASP A 344 -11.40 -4.73 9.83
N LEU A 345 -11.01 -3.94 8.83
CA LEU A 345 -11.74 -2.74 8.38
C LEU A 345 -13.23 -3.00 8.09
N ASP A 346 -13.55 -4.06 7.34
CA ASP A 346 -14.92 -4.42 7.01
C ASP A 346 -15.73 -4.80 8.26
N ASN A 347 -15.10 -5.54 9.19
CA ASN A 347 -15.71 -5.92 10.46
C ASN A 347 -15.97 -4.70 11.35
N ILE A 348 -15.01 -3.76 11.40
CA ILE A 348 -15.17 -2.49 12.11
C ILE A 348 -16.39 -1.74 11.55
N LEU A 349 -16.46 -1.55 10.23
CA LEU A 349 -17.55 -0.80 9.60
C LEU A 349 -18.92 -1.48 9.75
N LEU A 350 -18.98 -2.81 9.72
CA LEU A 350 -20.20 -3.57 9.99
C LEU A 350 -20.68 -3.38 11.44
N ASN A 351 -19.77 -3.40 12.43
CA ASN A 351 -20.14 -3.21 13.84
C ASN A 351 -20.51 -1.75 14.16
N LEU A 352 -19.83 -0.77 13.55
CA LEU A 352 -20.15 0.67 13.71
C LEU A 352 -21.53 1.04 13.11
N ARG A 353 -22.06 0.25 12.19
CA ARG A 353 -23.40 0.41 11.58
C ARG A 353 -24.53 -0.31 12.32
N GLY A 354 -24.27 -0.82 13.53
CA GLY A 354 -25.15 -1.75 14.23
C GLY A 354 -26.60 -1.27 14.40
N GLY A 355 -27.54 -1.91 13.67
CA GLY A 355 -28.97 -1.97 13.96
C GLY A 355 -29.83 -0.70 13.78
N SER A 356 -29.28 0.49 14.03
CA SER A 356 -30.00 1.77 13.99
C SER A 356 -29.38 2.76 13.03
N SER A 357 -30.18 3.21 12.05
CA SER A 357 -29.76 4.05 10.92
C SER A 357 -29.57 5.54 11.28
N SER A 358 -28.71 5.83 12.27
CA SER A 358 -28.31 7.20 12.62
C SER A 358 -26.83 7.42 12.31
N SER A 359 -26.54 8.16 11.23
CA SER A 359 -25.18 8.49 10.76
C SER A 359 -24.25 9.04 11.85
N CYS A 360 -24.81 9.81 12.79
CA CYS A 360 -24.08 10.40 13.91
C CYS A 360 -23.38 9.36 14.82
N GLN A 361 -23.91 8.14 14.95
CA GLN A 361 -23.27 7.10 15.78
C GLN A 361 -22.09 6.41 15.06
N GLU A 362 -22.19 6.23 13.74
CA GLU A 362 -21.10 5.69 12.90
C GLU A 362 -19.90 6.66 12.93
N GLU A 363 -20.15 7.95 12.74
CA GLU A 363 -19.13 9.01 12.82
C GLU A 363 -18.42 9.04 14.19
N GLN A 364 -19.17 9.04 15.29
CA GLN A 364 -18.60 9.08 16.65
C GLN A 364 -17.62 7.93 16.93
N GLY A 365 -17.91 6.72 16.45
CA GLY A 365 -16.98 5.59 16.58
C GLY A 365 -15.76 5.72 15.68
N LEU A 366 -15.91 6.30 14.49
CA LEU A 366 -14.81 6.56 13.57
C LEU A 366 -13.83 7.61 14.09
N VAL A 367 -14.26 8.67 14.80
CA VAL A 367 -13.35 9.67 15.40
C VAL A 367 -12.33 9.01 16.36
N VAL A 368 -12.80 8.05 17.18
CA VAL A 368 -11.93 7.31 18.11
C VAL A 368 -10.93 6.44 17.34
N LEU A 369 -11.36 5.75 16.29
CA LEU A 369 -10.48 4.93 15.46
C LEU A 369 -9.44 5.76 14.69
N VAL A 370 -9.85 6.91 14.12
CA VAL A 370 -8.95 7.84 13.45
C VAL A 370 -7.87 8.32 14.41
N SER A 371 -8.20 8.57 15.68
CA SER A 371 -7.22 8.94 16.71
C SER A 371 -6.13 7.87 16.92
N VAL A 372 -6.48 6.57 16.81
CA VAL A 372 -5.50 5.47 16.81
C VAL A 372 -4.61 5.53 15.58
N ILE A 373 -5.23 5.61 14.39
CA ILE A 373 -4.53 5.65 13.10
C ILE A 373 -3.54 6.82 13.08
N THR A 374 -4.01 8.05 13.33
CA THR A 374 -3.19 9.29 13.34
C THR A 374 -2.04 9.22 14.33
N SER A 375 -2.23 8.62 15.51
CA SER A 375 -1.16 8.43 16.49
C SER A 375 -0.04 7.49 15.99
N CYS A 376 -0.39 6.52 15.13
CA CYS A 376 0.57 5.58 14.56
C CYS A 376 1.33 6.19 13.38
N LEU A 377 0.71 7.08 12.58
CA LEU A 377 1.26 7.60 11.30
C LEU A 377 2.69 8.16 11.41
N GLN A 378 2.98 8.93 12.45
CA GLN A 378 4.31 9.53 12.68
C GLN A 378 5.41 8.51 13.07
N THR A 379 5.02 7.28 13.40
CA THR A 379 5.89 6.21 13.91
C THR A 379 5.95 5.00 12.98
N LEU A 380 5.36 5.08 11.78
CA LEU A 380 5.42 4.00 10.80
C LEU A 380 6.80 3.94 10.14
N HIS A 381 7.38 2.74 10.09
CA HIS A 381 8.69 2.52 9.50
C HIS A 381 8.58 1.75 8.18
N SER A 382 7.72 0.72 8.13
CA SER A 382 7.51 -0.09 6.93
C SER A 382 6.77 0.66 5.81
N CYS A 383 7.24 0.50 4.56
CA CYS A 383 6.58 1.02 3.36
C CYS A 383 5.14 0.51 3.22
N ASP A 384 4.92 -0.79 3.43
CA ASP A 384 3.59 -1.39 3.29
C ASP A 384 2.62 -0.91 4.38
N SER A 385 3.12 -0.62 5.58
CA SER A 385 2.32 -0.04 6.67
C SER A 385 1.95 1.41 6.39
N LYS A 386 2.85 2.21 5.80
CA LYS A 386 2.54 3.57 5.33
C LYS A 386 1.50 3.58 4.20
N LEU A 387 1.62 2.67 3.23
CA LEU A 387 0.64 2.52 2.14
C LEU A 387 -0.72 2.02 2.67
N ALA A 388 -0.73 1.05 3.59
CA ALA A 388 -1.91 0.59 4.31
C ALA A 388 -2.62 1.72 5.07
N ALA A 389 -1.85 2.60 5.73
CA ALA A 389 -2.39 3.75 6.42
C ALA A 389 -3.03 4.78 5.47
N LEU A 390 -2.39 5.06 4.32
CA LEU A 390 -2.94 5.96 3.30
C LEU A 390 -4.24 5.40 2.66
N GLU A 391 -4.35 4.08 2.53
CA GLU A 391 -5.59 3.41 2.09
C GLU A 391 -6.69 3.48 3.16
N LEU A 392 -6.35 3.20 4.43
CA LEU A 392 -7.28 3.33 5.56
C LEU A 392 -7.86 4.75 5.67
N VAL A 393 -6.99 5.77 5.63
CA VAL A 393 -7.40 7.18 5.66
C VAL A 393 -8.37 7.48 4.51
N LEU A 394 -8.03 7.06 3.28
CA LEU A 394 -8.89 7.28 2.11
C LEU A 394 -10.26 6.59 2.24
N HIS A 395 -10.29 5.37 2.78
CA HIS A 395 -11.53 4.60 2.91
C HIS A 395 -12.44 5.14 4.03
N LEU A 396 -11.87 5.73 5.09
CA LEU A 396 -12.61 6.32 6.20
C LEU A 396 -13.08 7.77 5.94
N SER A 397 -12.31 8.56 5.18
CA SER A 397 -12.55 10.00 4.98
C SER A 397 -13.98 10.39 4.53
N PRO A 398 -14.70 9.65 3.66
CA PRO A 398 -16.08 9.98 3.28
C PRO A 398 -17.11 9.92 4.41
N ARG A 399 -16.73 9.48 5.62
CA ARG A 399 -17.59 9.30 6.80
C ARG A 399 -17.15 10.12 8.01
N LEU A 400 -16.28 11.12 7.81
CA LEU A 400 -15.76 12.01 8.85
C LEU A 400 -16.17 13.46 8.57
N GLY A 401 -16.50 14.22 9.61
CA GLY A 401 -16.70 15.66 9.53
C GLY A 401 -15.45 16.41 9.03
N VAL A 402 -15.67 17.56 8.39
CA VAL A 402 -14.64 18.36 7.69
C VAL A 402 -13.47 18.72 8.60
N ASP A 403 -13.74 19.15 9.84
CA ASP A 403 -12.73 19.53 10.83
C ASP A 403 -11.67 18.43 11.02
N ILE A 404 -12.08 17.15 10.99
CA ILE A 404 -11.18 16.00 11.14
C ILE A 404 -10.34 15.80 9.86
N LEU A 405 -10.91 16.08 8.68
CA LEU A 405 -10.18 16.00 7.41
C LEU A 405 -9.10 17.10 7.32
N LEU A 406 -9.43 18.33 7.75
CA LEU A 406 -8.53 19.48 7.68
C LEU A 406 -7.52 19.51 8.83
N ASP A 407 -7.93 19.63 10.09
CA ASP A 407 -7.02 19.81 11.24
C ASP A 407 -6.14 18.58 11.52
N ARG A 408 -6.66 17.38 11.23
CA ARG A 408 -5.99 16.12 11.62
C ARG A 408 -5.39 15.41 10.43
N ILE A 409 -6.20 15.01 9.46
CA ILE A 409 -5.73 14.13 8.37
C ILE A 409 -4.78 14.87 7.41
N THR A 410 -5.11 16.08 6.98
CA THR A 410 -4.33 16.83 5.97
C THR A 410 -2.85 17.05 6.37
N PRO A 411 -2.50 17.45 7.61
CA PRO A 411 -1.11 17.53 8.07
C PRO A 411 -0.31 16.21 7.95
N TYR A 412 -0.92 15.05 8.23
CA TYR A 412 -0.22 13.76 8.07
C TYR A 412 -0.06 13.38 6.59
N LEU A 413 -1.02 13.72 5.73
CA LEU A 413 -0.89 13.49 4.28
C LEU A 413 0.23 14.36 3.68
N LEU A 414 0.35 15.62 4.11
CA LEU A 414 1.48 16.50 3.76
C LEU A 414 2.81 16.03 4.36
N HIS A 415 2.81 15.42 5.54
CA HIS A 415 4.00 14.75 6.07
C HIS A 415 4.45 13.58 5.17
N PHE A 416 3.53 12.70 4.74
CA PHE A 416 3.85 11.61 3.81
C PHE A 416 4.20 12.09 2.39
N CYS A 417 3.77 13.29 1.99
CA CYS A 417 4.27 13.93 0.77
C CYS A 417 5.78 14.21 0.83
N ASN A 418 6.37 14.34 2.02
CA ASN A 418 7.80 14.52 2.24
C ASN A 418 8.53 13.22 2.66
N ASP A 419 7.90 12.05 2.53
CA ASP A 419 8.48 10.77 2.93
C ASP A 419 9.70 10.39 2.07
N PRO A 420 10.78 9.77 2.61
CA PRO A 420 11.92 9.32 1.80
C PRO A 420 11.54 8.34 0.68
N VAL A 421 10.46 7.57 0.82
CA VAL A 421 10.08 6.53 -0.17
C VAL A 421 9.19 7.12 -1.29
N PRO A 422 9.62 7.09 -2.57
CA PRO A 422 8.86 7.68 -3.68
C PRO A 422 7.44 7.10 -3.87
N ARG A 423 7.25 5.79 -3.62
CA ARG A 423 5.92 5.16 -3.67
C ARG A 423 4.95 5.74 -2.64
N VAL A 424 5.45 6.10 -1.46
CA VAL A 424 4.64 6.71 -0.39
C VAL A 424 4.29 8.15 -0.76
N ARG A 425 5.25 8.96 -1.24
CA ARG A 425 4.98 10.33 -1.73
C ARG A 425 3.92 10.34 -2.84
N ALA A 426 4.08 9.48 -3.85
CA ALA A 426 3.15 9.35 -4.96
C ALA A 426 1.73 8.96 -4.51
N GLN A 427 1.60 8.03 -3.55
CA GLN A 427 0.29 7.66 -2.99
C GLN A 427 -0.29 8.75 -2.07
N ALA A 428 0.54 9.48 -1.34
CA ALA A 428 0.11 10.56 -0.45
C ALA A 428 -0.58 11.69 -1.22
N VAL A 429 -0.05 12.11 -2.37
CA VAL A 429 -0.69 13.12 -3.25
C VAL A 429 -2.05 12.64 -3.78
N ARG A 430 -2.15 11.38 -4.21
CA ARG A 430 -3.42 10.78 -4.67
C ARG A 430 -4.46 10.73 -3.56
N THR A 431 -4.06 10.35 -2.35
CA THR A 431 -4.96 10.33 -1.18
C THR A 431 -5.36 11.76 -0.78
N LEU A 432 -4.41 12.70 -0.67
CA LEU A 432 -4.66 14.11 -0.34
C LEU A 432 -5.68 14.75 -1.27
N THR A 433 -5.50 14.58 -2.58
CA THR A 433 -6.41 15.14 -3.60
C THR A 433 -7.83 14.60 -3.44
N LYS A 434 -7.97 13.29 -3.21
CA LYS A 434 -9.28 12.65 -2.99
C LYS A 434 -9.92 13.05 -1.66
N VAL A 435 -9.14 13.25 -0.61
CA VAL A 435 -9.64 13.68 0.71
C VAL A 435 -10.15 15.12 0.66
N LEU A 436 -9.37 16.05 0.09
CA LEU A 436 -9.78 17.45 -0.03
C LEU A 436 -11.00 17.62 -0.95
N ALA A 437 -11.12 16.82 -2.01
CA ALA A 437 -12.30 16.83 -2.89
C ALA A 437 -13.63 16.50 -2.16
N LEU A 438 -13.59 15.77 -1.04
CA LEU A 438 -14.76 15.45 -0.22
C LEU A 438 -15.28 16.63 0.62
N VAL A 439 -14.46 17.65 0.86
CA VAL A 439 -14.82 18.82 1.68
C VAL A 439 -15.78 19.72 0.90
N LYS A 440 -17.03 19.85 1.39
CA LYS A 440 -18.11 20.61 0.74
C LYS A 440 -18.42 21.95 1.40
N GLU A 441 -17.99 22.12 2.64
CA GLU A 441 -18.17 23.31 3.47
C GLU A 441 -16.81 23.58 4.12
N VAL A 442 -16.40 24.85 4.25
CA VAL A 442 -15.07 25.22 4.74
C VAL A 442 -15.23 26.01 6.05
N PRO A 443 -14.62 25.59 7.17
CA PRO A 443 -14.62 26.38 8.40
C PRO A 443 -13.95 27.75 8.18
N ARG A 444 -14.47 28.80 8.85
CA ARG A 444 -13.95 30.18 8.72
C ARG A 444 -12.46 30.34 9.07
N ASN A 445 -11.86 29.38 9.79
CA ASN A 445 -10.44 29.38 10.13
C ASN A 445 -9.54 28.82 9.02
N ASP A 446 -10.10 28.04 8.08
CA ASP A 446 -9.34 27.24 7.09
C ASP A 446 -9.48 27.76 5.65
N VAL A 447 -10.02 28.98 5.49
CA VAL A 447 -10.27 29.66 4.22
C VAL A 447 -9.04 29.65 3.29
N ASN A 448 -7.87 30.00 3.83
CA ASN A 448 -6.62 30.10 3.07
C ASN A 448 -5.78 28.80 3.05
N ILE A 449 -6.34 27.65 3.44
CA ILE A 449 -5.57 26.40 3.56
C ILE A 449 -4.91 25.99 2.23
N TYR A 450 -5.50 26.33 1.08
CA TYR A 450 -4.93 26.01 -0.24
C TYR A 450 -3.70 26.85 -0.60
N PRO A 451 -3.78 28.21 -0.66
CA PRO A 451 -2.62 29.04 -0.98
C PRO A 451 -1.50 28.98 0.07
N GLU A 452 -1.83 28.93 1.36
CA GLU A 452 -0.83 29.05 2.43
C GLU A 452 -0.20 27.72 2.85
N TYR A 453 -0.94 26.59 2.77
CA TYR A 453 -0.52 25.33 3.38
C TYR A 453 -0.43 24.16 2.38
N VAL A 454 -1.51 23.85 1.66
CA VAL A 454 -1.57 22.68 0.77
C VAL A 454 -0.67 22.87 -0.45
N LEU A 455 -0.87 23.92 -1.25
CA LEU A 455 -0.13 24.11 -2.51
C LEU A 455 1.38 24.30 -2.28
N PRO A 456 1.85 25.12 -1.31
CA PRO A 456 3.28 25.20 -0.99
C PRO A 456 3.83 23.86 -0.48
N GLY A 457 3.07 23.14 0.34
CA GLY A 457 3.47 21.84 0.90
C GLY A 457 3.76 20.77 -0.16
N ILE A 458 3.05 20.80 -1.30
CA ILE A 458 3.23 19.87 -2.43
C ILE A 458 4.04 20.47 -3.59
N ALA A 459 4.38 21.75 -3.56
CA ALA A 459 4.97 22.48 -4.70
C ALA A 459 6.34 21.94 -5.17
N HIS A 460 7.05 21.20 -4.32
CA HIS A 460 8.34 20.57 -4.64
C HIS A 460 8.19 19.28 -5.45
N LEU A 461 7.03 18.60 -5.37
CA LEU A 461 6.80 17.30 -6.00
C LEU A 461 6.73 17.36 -7.53
N ALA A 462 6.44 18.54 -8.09
CA ALA A 462 6.53 18.81 -9.52
C ALA A 462 7.96 18.69 -10.08
N GLN A 463 8.98 18.69 -9.21
CA GLN A 463 10.40 18.61 -9.55
C GLN A 463 11.11 17.49 -8.77
N ASP A 464 10.35 16.51 -8.25
CA ASP A 464 10.89 15.34 -7.54
C ASP A 464 11.80 14.50 -8.44
N ASP A 465 12.92 14.00 -7.91
CA ASP A 465 13.86 13.15 -8.66
C ASP A 465 13.17 11.91 -9.28
N ALA A 466 12.15 11.37 -8.59
CA ALA A 466 11.48 10.14 -9.01
C ALA A 466 10.27 10.41 -9.92
N THR A 467 10.34 9.94 -11.17
CA THR A 467 9.28 10.08 -12.19
C THR A 467 7.90 9.63 -11.70
N ILE A 468 7.80 8.60 -10.86
CA ILE A 468 6.52 8.12 -10.28
C ILE A 468 5.80 9.18 -9.43
N VAL A 469 6.56 10.08 -8.79
CA VAL A 469 6.01 11.18 -7.98
C VAL A 469 5.55 12.32 -8.89
N ARG A 470 6.37 12.70 -9.88
CA ARG A 470 5.99 13.71 -10.90
C ARG A 470 4.74 13.28 -11.68
N LEU A 471 4.63 11.99 -12.01
CA LEU A 471 3.42 11.38 -12.61
C LEU A 471 2.19 11.50 -11.70
N ALA A 472 2.29 11.11 -10.43
CA ALA A 472 1.18 11.22 -9.49
C ALA A 472 0.76 12.67 -9.24
N TYR A 473 1.70 13.62 -9.28
CA TYR A 473 1.42 15.04 -9.20
C TYR A 473 0.71 15.57 -10.47
N ALA A 474 1.18 15.18 -11.66
CA ALA A 474 0.54 15.52 -12.95
C ALA A 474 -0.88 14.96 -13.09
N GLU A 475 -1.13 13.75 -12.59
CA GLU A 475 -2.46 13.12 -12.53
C GLU A 475 -3.47 13.92 -11.67
N ASN A 476 -2.99 14.63 -10.63
CA ASN A 476 -3.84 15.20 -9.59
C ASN A 476 -3.89 16.75 -9.57
N ILE A 477 -2.93 17.45 -10.17
CA ILE A 477 -2.85 18.93 -10.11
C ILE A 477 -4.12 19.63 -10.59
N ALA A 478 -4.79 19.09 -11.62
CA ALA A 478 -6.03 19.65 -12.15
C ALA A 478 -7.20 19.54 -11.15
N HIS A 479 -7.31 18.42 -10.44
CA HIS A 479 -8.30 18.21 -9.39
C HIS A 479 -8.05 19.08 -8.15
N LEU A 480 -6.78 19.32 -7.83
CA LEU A 480 -6.38 20.23 -6.75
C LEU A 480 -6.73 21.69 -7.10
N ALA A 481 -6.51 22.13 -8.35
CA ALA A 481 -6.90 23.46 -8.82
C ALA A 481 -8.43 23.66 -8.80
N GLU A 482 -9.19 22.68 -9.30
CA GLU A 482 -10.66 22.65 -9.25
C GLU A 482 -11.19 22.73 -7.81
N SER A 483 -10.58 21.98 -6.89
CA SER A 483 -10.97 21.97 -5.48
C SER A 483 -10.59 23.28 -4.76
N ALA A 484 -9.44 23.88 -5.09
CA ALA A 484 -9.01 25.17 -4.54
C ALA A 484 -9.92 26.32 -5.00
N LEU A 485 -10.32 26.34 -6.28
CA LEU A 485 -11.29 27.30 -6.80
C LEU A 485 -12.63 27.17 -6.08
N ARG A 486 -13.15 25.95 -5.94
CA ARG A 486 -14.39 25.68 -5.20
C ARG A 486 -14.32 26.16 -3.74
N PHE A 487 -13.19 26.00 -3.06
CA PHE A 487 -13.00 26.52 -1.70
C PHE A 487 -13.13 28.05 -1.67
N LEU A 488 -12.51 28.75 -2.63
CA LEU A 488 -12.59 30.22 -2.74
C LEU A 488 -14.03 30.70 -3.04
N GLU A 489 -14.76 30.00 -3.91
CA GLU A 489 -16.17 30.26 -4.24
C GLU A 489 -17.10 30.06 -3.02
N LEU A 490 -16.96 28.94 -2.29
CA LEU A 490 -17.76 28.65 -1.08
C LEU A 490 -17.59 29.72 0.01
N VAL A 491 -16.38 30.27 0.14
CA VAL A 491 -16.08 31.35 1.09
C VAL A 491 -16.80 32.63 0.70
N GLN A 492 -16.81 32.98 -0.60
CA GLN A 492 -17.55 34.13 -1.12
C GLN A 492 -19.06 33.99 -0.86
N GLU A 493 -19.66 32.82 -1.14
CA GLU A 493 -21.08 32.55 -0.86
C GLU A 493 -21.41 32.67 0.65
N SER A 494 -20.51 32.22 1.53
CA SER A 494 -20.71 32.30 2.98
C SER A 494 -20.71 33.74 3.52
N ASN A 495 -19.92 34.62 2.90
CA ASN A 495 -19.86 36.04 3.26
C ASN A 495 -21.13 36.77 2.78
N VAL A 496 -21.57 36.54 1.54
CA VAL A 496 -22.79 37.16 0.98
C VAL A 496 -24.06 36.76 1.75
N ASN A 497 -24.15 35.52 2.22
CA ASN A 497 -25.28 35.07 3.04
C ASN A 497 -25.30 35.69 4.45
N THR A 498 -24.18 36.19 4.96
CA THR A 498 -24.11 36.82 6.30
C THR A 498 -24.68 38.25 6.30
N GLU A 499 -24.67 38.95 5.16
CA GLU A 499 -25.22 40.31 5.02
C GLU A 499 -26.76 40.38 4.91
N GLN A 500 -27.46 39.23 4.82
CA GLN A 500 -28.92 39.20 4.68
C GLN A 500 -29.69 39.07 6.02
N ASP A 501 -29.00 38.99 7.16
CA ASP A 501 -29.65 38.96 8.49
C ASP A 501 -29.81 40.39 9.05
N PRO A 502 -31.02 40.99 9.13
CA PRO A 502 -31.19 42.44 9.32
C PRO A 502 -30.93 42.98 10.75
N GLY A 503 -30.16 42.26 11.57
CA GLY A 503 -30.05 42.48 13.02
C GLY A 503 -28.77 43.16 13.53
N GLY A 504 -27.78 43.41 12.67
CA GLY A 504 -26.49 43.98 13.06
C GLY A 504 -26.36 45.48 12.75
N GLU A 505 -26.50 46.33 13.77
CA GLU A 505 -26.15 47.76 13.69
C GLU A 505 -24.62 47.96 13.73
N ASP A 506 -23.90 47.62 12.66
CA ASP A 506 -22.49 47.99 12.43
C ASP A 506 -22.14 47.81 10.94
N ALA A 507 -22.66 48.70 10.07
CA ALA A 507 -22.59 48.56 8.61
C ALA A 507 -22.13 49.84 7.87
N GLU A 508 -21.05 50.48 8.36
CA GLU A 508 -20.34 51.55 7.65
C GLU A 508 -18.81 51.42 7.81
N GLU A 509 -18.15 50.49 7.10
CA GLU A 509 -16.75 50.56 6.59
C GLU A 509 -16.23 49.22 6.00
N SER A 510 -16.81 48.75 4.89
CA SER A 510 -16.20 47.64 4.09
C SER A 510 -16.64 47.61 2.62
N SER A 511 -16.50 48.74 1.91
CA SER A 511 -16.58 48.71 0.44
C SER A 511 -15.50 47.78 -0.16
N HIS A 512 -15.91 46.87 -1.04
CA HIS A 512 -15.12 45.97 -1.90
C HIS A 512 -14.74 44.55 -1.40
N PRO A 513 -15.72 43.66 -1.14
CA PRO A 513 -15.46 42.21 -1.06
C PRO A 513 -14.85 41.60 -2.35
N ASN A 514 -15.17 42.16 -3.53
CA ASN A 514 -14.73 41.61 -4.82
C ASN A 514 -13.22 41.81 -5.12
N GLU A 515 -12.60 42.88 -4.65
CA GLU A 515 -11.17 43.13 -4.93
C GLU A 515 -10.27 42.06 -4.28
N ASN A 516 -10.69 41.52 -3.14
CA ASN A 516 -9.96 40.44 -2.47
C ASN A 516 -10.11 39.09 -3.21
N TYR A 517 -11.32 38.77 -3.70
CA TYR A 517 -11.56 37.54 -4.47
C TYR A 517 -10.74 37.51 -5.77
N ASP A 518 -10.76 38.59 -6.55
CA ASP A 518 -10.02 38.67 -7.82
C ASP A 518 -8.50 38.58 -7.61
N SER A 519 -7.98 39.15 -6.50
CA SER A 519 -6.58 39.06 -6.09
C SER A 519 -6.18 37.63 -5.71
N GLU A 520 -6.94 36.96 -4.84
CA GLU A 520 -6.68 35.58 -4.42
C GLU A 520 -6.81 34.59 -5.60
N LEU A 521 -7.79 34.79 -6.47
CA LEU A 521 -7.95 34.00 -7.69
C LEU A 521 -6.76 34.15 -8.65
N GLN A 522 -6.24 35.37 -8.82
CA GLN A 522 -5.06 35.62 -9.64
C GLN A 522 -3.80 34.98 -9.03
N ALA A 523 -3.61 35.04 -7.71
CA ALA A 523 -2.51 34.37 -7.02
C ALA A 523 -2.59 32.84 -7.18
N LEU A 524 -3.79 32.27 -7.03
CA LEU A 524 -4.06 30.84 -7.24
C LEU A 524 -3.76 30.41 -8.70
N HIS A 525 -4.16 31.22 -9.68
CA HIS A 525 -3.80 31.00 -11.09
C HIS A 525 -2.28 30.98 -11.29
N GLU A 526 -1.55 31.96 -10.76
CA GLU A 526 -0.09 32.06 -10.95
C GLU A 526 0.65 30.87 -10.32
N MET A 527 0.28 30.46 -9.10
CA MET A 527 0.85 29.30 -8.41
C MET A 527 0.66 28.01 -9.21
N VAL A 528 -0.55 27.73 -9.70
CA VAL A 528 -0.83 26.52 -10.49
C VAL A 528 -0.18 26.60 -11.87
N GLN A 529 -0.20 27.77 -12.52
CA GLN A 529 0.39 27.99 -13.84
C GLN A 529 1.89 27.65 -13.85
N GLN A 530 2.65 28.12 -12.85
CA GLN A 530 4.09 27.84 -12.75
C GLN A 530 4.39 26.33 -12.70
N LYS A 531 3.57 25.57 -11.97
CA LYS A 531 3.73 24.11 -11.82
C LYS A 531 3.27 23.35 -13.06
N VAL A 532 2.16 23.74 -13.68
CA VAL A 532 1.70 23.16 -14.95
C VAL A 532 2.72 23.37 -16.07
N VAL A 533 3.30 24.57 -16.20
CA VAL A 533 4.37 24.84 -17.19
C VAL A 533 5.62 23.98 -16.91
N THR A 534 5.96 23.77 -15.64
CA THR A 534 7.08 22.88 -15.25
C THR A 534 6.84 21.44 -15.74
N LEU A 535 5.65 20.90 -15.55
CA LEU A 535 5.28 19.53 -15.96
C LEU A 535 5.16 19.37 -17.49
N LEU A 536 4.62 20.38 -18.18
CA LEU A 536 4.60 20.39 -19.66
C LEU A 536 6.03 20.43 -20.25
N SER A 537 7.00 20.92 -19.48
CA SER A 537 8.42 21.03 -19.86
C SER A 537 9.32 19.93 -19.26
N ASP A 538 8.75 18.85 -18.72
CA ASP A 538 9.50 17.77 -18.04
C ASP A 538 10.52 17.08 -18.98
N SER A 539 11.54 16.44 -18.42
CA SER A 539 12.45 15.58 -19.20
C SER A 539 11.73 14.34 -19.73
N GLU A 540 10.81 13.78 -18.95
CA GLU A 540 10.14 12.52 -19.22
C GLU A 540 8.78 12.73 -19.93
N ASN A 541 8.65 12.20 -21.14
CA ASN A 541 7.45 12.37 -21.95
C ASN A 541 6.18 11.75 -21.33
N ILE A 542 6.33 10.69 -20.53
CA ILE A 542 5.21 10.06 -19.81
C ILE A 542 4.54 11.02 -18.80
N VAL A 543 5.29 11.98 -18.24
CA VAL A 543 4.73 13.02 -17.33
C VAL A 543 3.85 13.99 -18.12
N LYS A 544 4.34 14.45 -19.28
CA LYS A 544 3.59 15.32 -20.22
C LYS A 544 2.29 14.63 -20.67
N GLN A 545 2.40 13.37 -21.11
CA GLN A 545 1.26 12.55 -21.53
C GLN A 545 0.22 12.43 -20.41
N THR A 546 0.64 12.10 -19.19
CA THR A 546 -0.27 11.92 -18.04
C THR A 546 -1.05 13.18 -17.70
N LEU A 547 -0.41 14.36 -17.79
CA LEU A 547 -1.06 15.66 -17.58
C LEU A 547 -2.11 15.95 -18.66
N MET A 548 -1.81 15.58 -19.91
CA MET A 548 -2.71 15.77 -21.05
C MET A 548 -3.96 14.88 -20.94
N GLU A 549 -3.76 13.58 -20.71
CA GLU A 549 -4.86 12.60 -20.66
C GLU A 549 -5.84 12.85 -19.48
N ASN A 550 -5.33 13.30 -18.32
CA ASN A 550 -6.14 13.37 -17.09
C ASN A 550 -6.53 14.80 -16.64
N GLY A 551 -5.75 15.83 -17.05
CA GLY A 551 -5.85 17.16 -16.44
C GLY A 551 -6.21 18.32 -17.37
N ILE A 552 -5.85 18.25 -18.66
CA ILE A 552 -5.77 19.45 -19.51
C ILE A 552 -7.12 20.16 -19.73
N THR A 553 -8.21 19.42 -19.86
CA THR A 553 -9.56 19.98 -20.08
C THR A 553 -10.07 20.75 -18.86
N ARG A 554 -9.84 20.23 -17.65
CA ARG A 554 -10.14 20.92 -16.39
C ARG A 554 -9.26 22.16 -16.21
N LEU A 555 -7.97 22.06 -16.54
CA LEU A 555 -7.05 23.20 -16.49
C LEU A 555 -7.46 24.32 -17.47
N CYS A 556 -8.00 23.99 -18.65
CA CYS A 556 -8.58 24.99 -19.55
C CYS A 556 -9.75 25.76 -18.91
N VAL A 557 -10.65 25.05 -18.22
CA VAL A 557 -11.78 25.66 -17.51
C VAL A 557 -11.28 26.56 -16.37
N PHE A 558 -10.32 26.07 -15.58
CA PHE A 558 -9.73 26.79 -14.45
C PHE A 558 -9.01 28.08 -14.86
N PHE A 559 -8.15 28.04 -15.89
CA PHE A 559 -7.37 29.22 -16.33
C PHE A 559 -8.17 30.23 -17.15
N GLY A 560 -9.33 29.85 -17.70
CA GLY A 560 -10.09 30.69 -18.62
C GLY A 560 -9.50 30.76 -20.03
N ARG A 561 -10.31 31.20 -21.01
CA ARG A 561 -10.02 31.06 -22.45
C ARG A 561 -8.69 31.67 -22.90
N GLN A 562 -8.34 32.86 -22.42
CA GLN A 562 -7.11 33.56 -22.84
C GLN A 562 -5.86 32.83 -22.34
N LYS A 563 -5.73 32.63 -21.02
CA LYS A 563 -4.60 31.91 -20.42
C LYS A 563 -4.49 30.46 -20.93
N ALA A 564 -5.60 29.77 -21.20
CA ALA A 564 -5.58 28.43 -21.79
C ALA A 564 -4.97 28.40 -23.20
N ASN A 565 -5.28 29.38 -24.05
CA ASN A 565 -4.68 29.52 -25.37
C ASN A 565 -3.19 29.90 -25.28
N ASP A 566 -2.86 30.87 -24.43
CA ASP A 566 -1.52 31.45 -24.40
C ASP A 566 -0.51 30.57 -23.65
N VAL A 567 -0.95 29.79 -22.64
CA VAL A 567 -0.09 28.93 -21.82
C VAL A 567 -0.18 27.46 -22.24
N LEU A 568 -1.36 26.85 -22.30
CA LEU A 568 -1.47 25.40 -22.51
C LEU A 568 -1.22 25.04 -23.97
N LEU A 569 -1.95 25.69 -24.89
CA LEU A 569 -1.89 25.36 -26.31
C LEU A 569 -0.50 25.68 -26.92
N SER A 570 0.15 26.75 -26.47
CA SER A 570 1.51 27.11 -26.91
C SER A 570 2.56 26.04 -26.56
N HIS A 571 2.51 25.47 -25.36
CA HIS A 571 3.41 24.39 -24.95
C HIS A 571 3.02 23.06 -25.61
N MET A 572 1.72 22.75 -25.74
CA MET A 572 1.24 21.53 -26.40
C MET A 572 1.68 21.42 -27.87
N ILE A 573 1.78 22.54 -28.60
CA ILE A 573 2.31 22.56 -29.98
C ILE A 573 3.72 21.96 -30.05
N THR A 574 4.55 22.16 -29.01
CA THR A 574 5.93 21.68 -29.01
C THR A 574 6.04 20.15 -29.02
N PHE A 575 5.00 19.45 -28.54
CA PHE A 575 4.96 17.99 -28.43
C PHE A 575 4.91 17.30 -29.80
N LEU A 576 4.37 17.96 -30.83
CA LEU A 576 4.38 17.46 -32.21
C LEU A 576 5.77 17.47 -32.87
N ASN A 577 6.76 18.13 -32.25
CA ASN A 577 8.14 18.13 -32.73
C ASN A 577 8.96 16.93 -32.19
N ASP A 578 8.47 16.20 -31.18
CA ASP A 578 9.14 14.99 -30.69
C ASP A 578 8.89 13.83 -31.65
N LYS A 579 9.92 13.45 -32.41
CA LYS A 579 9.84 12.37 -33.40
C LYS A 579 9.98 10.98 -32.79
N ASN A 580 10.48 10.87 -31.56
CA ASN A 580 10.84 9.59 -30.95
C ASN A 580 9.64 8.97 -30.22
N ASP A 581 8.79 9.81 -29.62
CA ASP A 581 7.62 9.35 -28.87
C ASP A 581 6.33 9.55 -29.66
N TRP A 582 5.70 8.44 -30.07
CA TRP A 582 4.40 8.47 -30.75
C TRP A 582 3.22 8.51 -29.77
N HIS A 583 3.39 8.09 -28.51
CA HIS A 583 2.33 8.15 -27.50
C HIS A 583 2.04 9.60 -27.12
N LEU A 584 3.08 10.41 -26.91
CA LEU A 584 2.95 11.84 -26.62
C LEU A 584 2.26 12.59 -27.78
N ARG A 585 2.69 12.34 -29.03
CA ARG A 585 2.04 12.89 -30.24
C ARG A 585 0.59 12.41 -30.38
N GLY A 586 0.31 11.15 -30.08
CA GLY A 586 -1.04 10.61 -30.07
C GLY A 586 -1.94 11.26 -29.02
N ALA A 587 -1.45 11.43 -27.79
CA ALA A 587 -2.17 12.08 -26.69
C ALA A 587 -2.48 13.55 -26.99
N PHE A 588 -1.66 14.24 -27.79
CA PHE A 588 -1.98 15.58 -28.30
C PHE A 588 -3.29 15.57 -29.10
N PHE A 589 -3.45 14.65 -30.04
CA PHE A 589 -4.65 14.61 -30.88
C PHE A 589 -5.91 14.18 -30.12
N ASP A 590 -5.80 13.31 -29.12
CA ASP A 590 -6.94 13.00 -28.23
C ASP A 590 -7.34 14.23 -27.38
N SER A 591 -6.35 14.96 -26.88
CA SER A 591 -6.55 16.08 -25.95
C SER A 591 -7.02 17.37 -26.63
N ILE A 592 -6.55 17.65 -27.84
CA ILE A 592 -6.75 18.94 -28.51
C ILE A 592 -8.23 19.23 -28.81
N VAL A 593 -9.05 18.19 -28.99
CA VAL A 593 -10.51 18.32 -29.16
C VAL A 593 -11.16 19.03 -27.97
N GLY A 594 -10.77 18.67 -26.74
CA GLY A 594 -11.30 19.28 -25.52
C GLY A 594 -10.83 20.73 -25.33
N VAL A 595 -9.57 21.02 -25.65
CA VAL A 595 -9.02 22.39 -25.62
C VAL A 595 -9.73 23.28 -26.66
N ALA A 596 -9.88 22.79 -27.89
CA ALA A 596 -10.53 23.50 -28.99
C ALA A 596 -12.02 23.77 -28.72
N ALA A 597 -12.72 22.84 -28.06
CA ALA A 597 -14.11 23.03 -27.65
C ALA A 597 -14.27 24.20 -26.65
N TYR A 598 -13.28 24.43 -25.78
CA TYR A 598 -13.31 25.49 -24.79
C TYR A 598 -12.86 26.86 -25.34
N VAL A 599 -11.79 26.88 -26.16
CA VAL A 599 -11.29 28.10 -26.84
C VAL A 599 -12.26 28.55 -27.95
N GLY A 600 -12.93 27.61 -28.61
CA GLY A 600 -13.90 27.86 -29.67
C GLY A 600 -13.28 27.95 -31.07
N TRP A 601 -14.12 28.26 -32.07
CA TRP A 601 -13.79 28.22 -33.51
C TRP A 601 -12.58 29.08 -33.92
N GLN A 602 -12.22 30.08 -33.12
CA GLN A 602 -11.05 30.93 -33.33
C GLN A 602 -9.74 30.13 -33.34
N SER A 603 -9.70 28.98 -32.65
CA SER A 603 -8.57 28.04 -32.69
C SER A 603 -8.39 27.33 -34.04
N SER A 604 -9.42 27.28 -34.91
CA SER A 604 -9.39 26.49 -36.15
C SER A 604 -8.25 26.86 -37.10
N SER A 605 -7.87 28.14 -37.17
CA SER A 605 -6.74 28.61 -38.00
C SER A 605 -5.37 28.21 -37.44
N ILE A 606 -5.23 28.12 -36.11
CA ILE A 606 -4.00 27.70 -35.44
C ILE A 606 -3.85 26.17 -35.52
N LEU A 607 -4.95 25.44 -35.34
CA LEU A 607 -4.95 23.98 -35.32
C LEU A 607 -4.84 23.34 -36.70
N LYS A 608 -5.26 24.02 -37.77
CA LYS A 608 -5.20 23.50 -39.15
C LYS A 608 -3.83 22.91 -39.53
N PRO A 609 -2.69 23.65 -39.46
CA PRO A 609 -1.38 23.10 -39.84
C PRO A 609 -0.93 21.94 -38.95
N LEU A 610 -1.32 21.93 -37.67
CA LEU A 610 -0.97 20.88 -36.71
C LEU A 610 -1.72 19.56 -37.01
N LEU A 611 -2.99 19.67 -37.40
CA LEU A 611 -3.80 18.52 -37.82
C LEU A 611 -3.31 17.98 -39.16
N GLN A 612 -2.91 18.83 -40.11
CA GLN A 612 -2.25 18.40 -41.35
C GLN A 612 -0.90 17.70 -41.08
N GLN A 613 -0.09 18.21 -40.14
CA GLN A 613 1.14 17.57 -39.68
C GLN A 613 0.87 16.15 -39.16
N GLY A 614 -0.18 15.96 -38.34
CA GLY A 614 -0.59 14.64 -37.82
C GLY A 614 -1.08 13.65 -38.89
N LEU A 615 -1.69 14.13 -39.98
CA LEU A 615 -2.04 13.28 -41.13
C LEU A 615 -0.80 12.85 -41.93
N SER A 616 0.27 13.65 -41.89
CA SER A 616 1.56 13.35 -42.54
C SER A 616 2.60 12.67 -41.64
N ASP A 617 2.17 12.14 -40.49
CA ASP A 617 3.05 11.51 -39.51
C ASP A 617 3.64 10.18 -40.03
N THR A 618 4.77 9.74 -39.47
CA THR A 618 5.38 8.44 -39.83
C THR A 618 4.67 7.26 -39.18
N GLU A 619 3.97 7.47 -38.07
CA GLU A 619 3.35 6.43 -37.25
C GLU A 619 1.84 6.31 -37.51
N GLU A 620 1.40 5.12 -37.94
CA GLU A 620 0.01 4.89 -38.36
C GLU A 620 -1.02 5.14 -37.23
N PHE A 621 -0.63 4.93 -35.97
CA PHE A 621 -1.47 5.23 -34.80
C PHE A 621 -1.69 6.74 -34.59
N VAL A 622 -0.70 7.57 -34.93
CA VAL A 622 -0.81 9.03 -34.82
C VAL A 622 -1.72 9.57 -35.91
N ILE A 623 -1.59 9.08 -37.14
CA ILE A 623 -2.51 9.38 -38.26
C ILE A 623 -3.95 9.03 -37.88
N PHE A 624 -4.19 7.84 -37.30
CA PHE A 624 -5.52 7.43 -36.86
C PHE A 624 -6.10 8.35 -35.76
N LYS A 625 -5.29 8.75 -34.76
CA LYS A 625 -5.74 9.71 -33.74
C LYS A 625 -6.02 11.10 -34.32
N ALA A 626 -5.22 11.58 -35.26
CA ALA A 626 -5.46 12.84 -35.97
C ALA A 626 -6.78 12.81 -36.79
N LEU A 627 -7.09 11.70 -37.46
CA LEU A 627 -8.37 11.48 -38.16
C LEU A 627 -9.57 11.48 -37.19
N ASN A 628 -9.45 10.86 -36.02
CA ASN A 628 -10.49 10.89 -34.99
C ASN A 628 -10.68 12.30 -34.43
N ALA A 629 -9.59 13.03 -34.15
CA ALA A 629 -9.64 14.41 -33.69
C ALA A 629 -10.36 15.33 -34.69
N LEU A 630 -10.00 15.24 -35.98
CA LEU A 630 -10.67 15.95 -37.08
C LEU A 630 -12.17 15.61 -37.18
N THR A 631 -12.52 14.34 -37.00
CA THR A 631 -13.91 13.87 -37.00
C THR A 631 -14.70 14.50 -35.85
N CYS A 632 -14.18 14.45 -34.63
CA CYS A 632 -14.82 15.06 -33.45
C CYS A 632 -14.92 16.59 -33.56
N MET A 633 -13.86 17.27 -34.04
CA MET A 633 -13.90 18.73 -34.25
C MET A 633 -14.89 19.14 -35.34
N CYS A 634 -15.08 18.33 -36.38
CA CYS A 634 -16.13 18.55 -37.37
C CYS A 634 -17.53 18.32 -36.77
N GLN A 635 -17.74 17.25 -35.99
CA GLN A 635 -19.01 16.99 -35.30
C GLN A 635 -19.44 18.15 -34.40
N LEU A 636 -18.49 18.72 -33.65
CA LEU A 636 -18.70 19.86 -32.75
C LEU A 636 -18.79 21.22 -33.46
N GLY A 637 -18.67 21.28 -34.80
CA GLY A 637 -18.74 22.54 -35.56
C GLY A 637 -17.56 23.49 -35.33
N LEU A 638 -16.43 22.99 -34.83
CA LEU A 638 -15.24 23.79 -34.52
C LEU A 638 -14.40 24.15 -35.75
N LEU A 639 -14.63 23.47 -36.88
CA LEU A 639 -13.94 23.71 -38.16
C LEU A 639 -14.80 24.57 -39.09
N GLN A 640 -14.19 25.57 -39.71
CA GLN A 640 -14.87 26.38 -40.74
C GLN A 640 -15.01 25.59 -42.06
N LYS A 641 -16.12 25.78 -42.78
CA LYS A 641 -16.39 25.11 -44.08
C LYS A 641 -15.19 25.10 -45.07
N PRO A 642 -14.41 26.18 -45.27
CA PRO A 642 -13.24 26.15 -46.14
C PRO A 642 -12.18 25.13 -45.71
N HIS A 643 -11.87 25.06 -44.41
CA HIS A 643 -10.90 24.10 -43.86
C HIS A 643 -11.39 22.66 -44.02
N ILE A 644 -12.69 22.41 -43.87
CA ILE A 644 -13.29 21.08 -44.07
C ILE A 644 -13.06 20.59 -45.51
N TYR A 645 -13.23 21.45 -46.53
CA TYR A 645 -13.00 21.06 -47.92
C TYR A 645 -11.52 20.75 -48.22
N GLU A 646 -10.58 21.43 -47.58
CA GLU A 646 -9.14 21.12 -47.71
C GLU A 646 -8.82 19.77 -47.05
N PHE A 647 -9.26 19.53 -45.82
CA PHE A 647 -9.07 18.24 -45.14
C PHE A 647 -9.71 17.06 -45.89
N VAL A 648 -10.86 17.26 -46.54
CA VAL A 648 -11.45 16.25 -47.44
C VAL A 648 -10.49 15.86 -48.58
N SER A 649 -9.78 16.84 -49.15
CA SER A 649 -8.79 16.57 -50.20
C SER A 649 -7.56 15.83 -49.67
N ASP A 650 -7.11 16.17 -48.46
CA ASP A 650 -5.96 15.53 -47.82
C ASP A 650 -6.29 14.08 -47.37
N ILE A 651 -7.55 13.81 -46.97
CA ILE A 651 -7.97 12.52 -46.39
C ILE A 651 -8.51 11.53 -47.43
N ALA A 652 -9.04 11.99 -48.57
CA ALA A 652 -9.58 11.11 -49.61
C ALA A 652 -8.63 9.97 -50.07
N PRO A 653 -7.30 10.19 -50.21
CA PRO A 653 -6.35 9.11 -50.52
C PRO A 653 -6.28 8.00 -49.46
N PHE A 654 -6.55 8.31 -48.18
CA PHE A 654 -6.49 7.32 -47.09
C PHE A 654 -7.57 6.25 -47.19
N LEU A 655 -8.62 6.42 -48.01
CA LEU A 655 -9.58 5.36 -48.32
C LEU A 655 -8.92 4.11 -48.93
N CYS A 656 -7.79 4.29 -49.63
CA CYS A 656 -7.03 3.20 -50.25
C CYS A 656 -5.82 2.73 -49.41
N HIS A 657 -5.67 3.21 -48.17
CA HIS A 657 -4.50 2.92 -47.32
C HIS A 657 -4.40 1.42 -46.96
N PRO A 658 -3.22 0.79 -46.83
CA PRO A 658 -3.11 -0.61 -46.43
C PRO A 658 -3.63 -0.89 -45.01
N ASN A 659 -3.28 -0.05 -44.03
CA ASN A 659 -3.77 -0.16 -42.66
C ASN A 659 -5.29 0.08 -42.59
N LEU A 660 -5.99 -0.89 -41.99
CA LEU A 660 -7.44 -0.92 -41.87
C LEU A 660 -8.01 0.21 -40.99
N TRP A 661 -7.34 0.56 -39.87
CA TRP A 661 -7.82 1.57 -38.92
C TRP A 661 -7.80 2.97 -39.53
N ILE A 662 -6.74 3.31 -40.28
CA ILE A 662 -6.65 4.57 -41.03
C ILE A 662 -7.81 4.69 -42.04
N ARG A 663 -8.16 3.60 -42.73
CA ARG A 663 -9.33 3.59 -43.64
C ARG A 663 -10.65 3.82 -42.90
N TYR A 664 -10.86 3.15 -41.76
CA TYR A 664 -12.04 3.39 -40.91
C TYR A 664 -12.12 4.85 -40.44
N GLY A 665 -11.00 5.43 -40.00
CA GLY A 665 -10.92 6.85 -39.61
C GLY A 665 -11.27 7.80 -40.76
N ALA A 666 -10.75 7.55 -41.96
CA ALA A 666 -11.05 8.33 -43.16
C ALA A 666 -12.53 8.25 -43.56
N VAL A 667 -13.13 7.05 -43.55
CA VAL A 667 -14.57 6.85 -43.79
C VAL A 667 -15.42 7.54 -42.72
N GLY A 668 -15.01 7.47 -41.45
CA GLY A 668 -15.68 8.16 -40.33
C GLY A 668 -15.72 9.67 -40.53
N PHE A 669 -14.57 10.29 -40.84
CA PHE A 669 -14.48 11.72 -41.14
C PHE A 669 -15.38 12.13 -42.32
N ILE A 670 -15.27 11.43 -43.46
CA ILE A 670 -16.04 11.73 -44.67
C ILE A 670 -17.55 11.61 -44.43
N THR A 671 -17.98 10.62 -43.63
CA THR A 671 -19.39 10.44 -43.25
C THR A 671 -19.92 11.62 -42.42
N VAL A 672 -19.15 12.10 -41.44
CA VAL A 672 -19.50 13.28 -40.63
C VAL A 672 -19.56 14.54 -41.50
N VAL A 673 -18.60 14.73 -42.40
CA VAL A 673 -18.59 15.88 -43.32
C VAL A 673 -19.81 15.85 -44.24
N ALA A 674 -20.21 14.68 -44.74
CA ALA A 674 -21.43 14.52 -45.54
C ALA A 674 -22.72 14.85 -44.77
N GLN A 675 -22.74 14.66 -43.44
CA GLN A 675 -23.86 15.04 -42.57
C GLN A 675 -23.90 16.55 -42.24
N HIS A 676 -22.73 17.19 -42.13
CA HIS A 676 -22.60 18.63 -41.85
C HIS A 676 -22.72 19.53 -43.09
N LEU A 677 -22.64 18.98 -44.29
CA LEU A 677 -22.73 19.71 -45.55
C LEU A 677 -24.14 19.65 -46.17
N ASN A 678 -24.49 20.74 -46.86
CA ASN A 678 -25.70 20.85 -47.66
C ASN A 678 -25.67 19.82 -48.81
N VAL A 679 -26.81 19.26 -49.23
CA VAL A 679 -26.85 18.28 -50.34
C VAL A 679 -26.16 18.79 -51.61
N ALA A 680 -26.31 20.08 -51.94
CA ALA A 680 -25.59 20.71 -53.05
C ALA A 680 -24.06 20.75 -52.85
N ASP A 681 -23.60 21.08 -51.64
CA ASP A 681 -22.16 21.08 -51.29
C ASP A 681 -21.59 19.66 -51.38
N VAL A 682 -22.34 18.64 -50.95
CA VAL A 682 -21.93 17.23 -51.09
C VAL A 682 -21.68 16.86 -52.57
N TYR A 683 -22.58 17.21 -53.48
CA TYR A 683 -22.39 16.90 -54.92
C TYR A 683 -21.34 17.77 -55.61
N CYS A 684 -21.22 19.05 -55.24
CA CYS A 684 -20.34 19.99 -55.92
C CYS A 684 -18.92 20.09 -55.33
N LYS A 685 -18.72 19.69 -54.07
CA LYS A 685 -17.45 19.85 -53.33
C LYS A 685 -16.91 18.56 -52.71
N LEU A 686 -17.76 17.64 -52.23
CA LEU A 686 -17.27 16.38 -51.64
C LEU A 686 -17.08 15.28 -52.70
N MET A 687 -18.11 15.00 -53.50
CA MET A 687 -18.09 13.93 -54.51
C MET A 687 -16.94 13.99 -55.53
N PRO A 688 -16.49 15.16 -56.04
CA PRO A 688 -15.39 15.22 -57.01
C PRO A 688 -14.06 14.68 -56.45
N HIS A 689 -13.80 14.83 -55.15
CA HIS A 689 -12.57 14.35 -54.51
C HIS A 689 -12.64 12.85 -54.15
N LEU A 690 -13.85 12.32 -53.92
CA LEU A 690 -14.06 10.89 -53.59
C LEU A 690 -14.13 9.99 -54.84
N THR A 691 -14.70 10.51 -55.93
CA THR A 691 -14.95 9.72 -57.16
C THR A 691 -13.73 8.95 -57.70
N PRO A 692 -12.49 9.47 -57.67
CA PRO A 692 -11.31 8.70 -58.10
C PRO A 692 -11.06 7.41 -57.29
N PHE A 693 -11.32 7.45 -55.98
CA PHE A 693 -10.96 6.38 -55.03
C PHE A 693 -12.08 5.35 -54.81
N VAL A 694 -13.33 5.70 -55.14
CA VAL A 694 -14.53 4.86 -54.94
C VAL A 694 -14.78 3.88 -56.13
N THR A 695 -13.84 3.79 -57.08
CA THR A 695 -13.97 2.92 -58.28
C THR A 695 -13.46 1.50 -58.12
N GLN A 696 -12.84 1.15 -56.98
CA GLN A 696 -12.47 -0.22 -56.62
C GLN A 696 -13.29 -0.71 -55.41
N PRO A 697 -13.51 -2.03 -55.25
CA PRO A 697 -14.21 -2.55 -54.08
C PRO A 697 -13.41 -2.26 -52.80
N ILE A 698 -14.03 -1.52 -51.89
CA ILE A 698 -13.45 -1.07 -50.63
C ILE A 698 -13.47 -2.24 -49.61
N ILE A 699 -12.52 -3.15 -49.82
CA ILE A 699 -11.97 -4.16 -48.89
C ILE A 699 -12.80 -5.41 -48.59
N GLN A 700 -12.05 -6.50 -48.48
CA GLN A 700 -12.48 -7.84 -48.10
C GLN A 700 -12.33 -8.01 -46.58
N GLY A 701 -13.44 -8.09 -45.82
CA GLY A 701 -13.42 -8.44 -44.39
C GLY A 701 -14.15 -7.52 -43.39
N MET A 702 -15.15 -6.75 -43.81
CA MET A 702 -16.04 -5.99 -42.90
C MET A 702 -17.16 -6.85 -42.30
N THR A 703 -17.80 -6.34 -41.24
CA THR A 703 -19.06 -6.86 -40.69
C THR A 703 -20.28 -6.17 -41.29
N GLU A 704 -21.46 -6.81 -41.29
CA GLU A 704 -22.67 -6.32 -41.99
C GLU A 704 -23.09 -4.90 -41.54
N ASP A 705 -22.98 -4.55 -40.25
CA ASP A 705 -23.26 -3.21 -39.70
C ASP A 705 -22.35 -2.09 -40.25
N GLU A 706 -21.20 -2.45 -40.85
CA GLU A 706 -20.21 -1.53 -41.40
C GLU A 706 -20.37 -1.39 -42.91
N GLU A 707 -20.72 -2.49 -43.58
CA GLU A 707 -21.18 -2.45 -44.97
C GLU A 707 -22.45 -1.60 -45.08
N ASP A 708 -23.39 -1.67 -44.12
CA ASP A 708 -24.58 -0.83 -44.07
C ASP A 708 -24.29 0.68 -43.95
N LYS A 709 -23.18 1.09 -43.32
CA LYS A 709 -22.78 2.52 -43.25
C LYS A 709 -22.20 3.02 -44.58
N LEU A 710 -21.46 2.17 -45.30
CA LEU A 710 -21.01 2.45 -46.67
C LEU A 710 -22.17 2.35 -47.69
N LEU A 711 -23.13 1.46 -47.47
CA LEU A 711 -24.38 1.36 -48.22
C LEU A 711 -25.28 2.58 -47.97
N ALA A 712 -25.27 3.20 -46.78
CA ALA A 712 -25.99 4.45 -46.54
C ALA A 712 -25.44 5.61 -47.41
N LEU A 713 -24.13 5.67 -47.63
CA LEU A 713 -23.51 6.59 -48.61
C LEU A 713 -23.91 6.23 -50.05
N LYS A 714 -23.93 4.94 -50.41
CA LYS A 714 -24.42 4.45 -51.71
C LYS A 714 -25.90 4.78 -51.94
N ASP A 715 -26.74 4.74 -50.91
CA ASP A 715 -28.16 5.09 -50.97
C ASP A 715 -28.39 6.60 -51.11
N PHE A 716 -27.53 7.41 -50.49
CA PHE A 716 -27.48 8.85 -50.76
C PHE A 716 -27.12 9.11 -52.23
N MET A 717 -26.10 8.43 -52.75
CA MET A 717 -25.69 8.47 -54.16
C MET A 717 -26.79 7.98 -55.12
N LEU A 718 -27.52 6.92 -54.78
CA LEU A 718 -28.61 6.36 -55.59
C LEU A 718 -29.85 7.26 -55.59
N LYS A 719 -30.24 7.82 -54.44
CA LYS A 719 -31.37 8.76 -54.35
C LYS A 719 -31.14 10.02 -55.18
N SER A 720 -29.92 10.55 -55.24
CA SER A 720 -29.62 11.70 -56.12
C SER A 720 -29.33 11.34 -57.58
N ASN A 721 -28.90 10.12 -57.90
CA ASN A 721 -28.82 9.69 -59.31
C ASN A 721 -30.21 9.62 -59.96
N LYS A 722 -31.28 9.34 -59.20
CA LYS A 722 -32.66 9.57 -59.65
C LYS A 722 -32.97 11.05 -59.93
N ALA A 723 -32.41 11.99 -59.17
CA ALA A 723 -32.57 13.42 -59.45
C ALA A 723 -31.81 13.87 -60.71
N LYS A 724 -30.61 13.33 -60.98
CA LYS A 724 -29.90 13.53 -62.25
C LYS A 724 -30.60 12.88 -63.45
N ALA A 725 -31.17 11.69 -63.29
CA ALA A 725 -31.90 11.00 -64.35
C ALA A 725 -33.20 11.74 -64.75
N ASN A 726 -33.86 12.42 -63.81
CA ASN A 726 -35.08 13.18 -64.07
C ASN A 726 -34.84 14.63 -64.54
N MET A 727 -33.59 15.10 -64.66
CA MET A 727 -33.25 16.40 -65.25
C MET A 727 -32.82 16.30 -66.72
N GLY A 728 -32.88 15.12 -67.33
CA GLY A 728 -32.41 14.87 -68.70
C GLY A 728 -33.42 15.14 -69.81
N ASP A 729 -34.72 15.31 -69.51
CA ASP A 729 -35.75 15.42 -70.56
C ASP A 729 -36.94 16.31 -70.15
N ALA A 730 -36.74 17.62 -70.24
CA ALA A 730 -37.79 18.64 -70.36
C ALA A 730 -37.17 19.95 -70.88
N GLY A 731 -37.33 20.22 -72.17
CA GLY A 731 -36.84 21.46 -72.77
C GLY A 731 -37.81 22.63 -72.59
N HIS A 732 -37.22 23.83 -72.51
CA HIS A 732 -37.81 25.16 -72.81
C HIS A 732 -38.75 25.82 -71.77
N LEU A 733 -38.57 27.16 -71.71
CA LEU A 733 -39.32 28.18 -70.95
C LEU A 733 -39.12 28.08 -69.42
N GLY A 734 -38.91 29.17 -68.69
CA GLY A 734 -38.77 30.58 -69.08
C GLY A 734 -38.71 31.45 -67.83
N ASP A 735 -37.92 32.53 -67.90
CA ASP A 735 -37.75 33.64 -66.95
C ASP A 735 -38.91 33.92 -65.96
N ALA A 736 -38.61 33.98 -64.66
CA ALA A 736 -39.08 35.05 -63.73
C ALA A 736 -38.63 34.82 -62.27
N GLY A 737 -38.31 35.92 -61.59
CA GLY A 737 -37.78 35.95 -60.24
C GLY A 737 -38.66 35.37 -59.11
N GLN A 738 -37.97 34.89 -58.09
CA GLN A 738 -38.56 34.58 -56.78
C GLN A 738 -39.07 35.86 -56.11
N THR A 739 -40.38 35.93 -55.85
CA THR A 739 -40.94 36.69 -54.72
C THR A 739 -41.70 35.71 -53.85
N GLY A 740 -41.27 35.57 -52.59
CA GLY A 740 -41.72 34.47 -51.74
C GLY A 740 -43.13 34.63 -51.19
N VAL A 741 -43.89 33.52 -51.21
CA VAL A 741 -44.80 33.09 -50.13
C VAL A 741 -44.69 31.55 -50.09
N ILE A 742 -44.58 30.97 -48.90
CA ILE A 742 -44.64 29.51 -48.70
C ILE A 742 -46.11 29.13 -48.58
N ASP A 743 -46.62 28.31 -49.51
CA ASP A 743 -47.98 27.77 -49.41
C ASP A 743 -47.96 26.38 -48.75
N LEU A 744 -48.67 26.26 -47.63
CA LEU A 744 -48.59 25.15 -46.68
C LEU A 744 -49.44 23.91 -47.09
N GLY A 745 -49.98 23.90 -48.32
CA GLY A 745 -50.87 22.85 -48.83
C GLY A 745 -50.19 21.53 -49.24
N THR A 746 -48.89 21.52 -49.57
CA THR A 746 -48.17 20.30 -50.00
C THR A 746 -47.64 19.44 -48.84
N LEU A 747 -47.81 19.89 -47.59
CA LEU A 747 -47.40 19.19 -46.37
C LEU A 747 -48.50 18.36 -45.70
N GLY A 748 -49.62 18.10 -46.39
CA GLY A 748 -50.56 17.05 -46.00
C GLY A 748 -51.42 17.33 -44.76
N ILE A 749 -51.71 18.60 -44.45
CA ILE A 749 -52.63 18.98 -43.37
C ILE A 749 -53.90 19.59 -43.98
N THR A 750 -55.02 18.84 -43.94
CA THR A 750 -56.35 19.38 -44.20
C THR A 750 -56.98 19.86 -42.88
N GLY A 751 -56.89 21.18 -42.65
CA GLY A 751 -57.38 21.78 -41.41
C GLY A 751 -58.90 21.85 -41.29
N ARG A 752 -59.38 21.98 -40.04
CA ARG A 752 -60.66 22.64 -39.73
C ARG A 752 -60.45 23.66 -38.61
N GLN A 753 -60.67 24.91 -39.01
CA GLN A 753 -61.10 26.11 -38.30
C GLN A 753 -61.24 26.06 -36.76
N VAL A 754 -60.71 27.11 -36.12
CA VAL A 754 -60.85 27.43 -34.69
C VAL A 754 -61.99 28.43 -34.50
N ASP A 755 -62.76 28.33 -33.40
CA ASP A 755 -63.16 29.53 -32.65
C ASP A 755 -63.50 29.28 -31.16
N LEU A 756 -62.71 29.95 -30.31
CA LEU A 756 -62.90 30.55 -28.97
C LEU A 756 -63.94 30.07 -27.91
N VAL A 757 -63.47 30.15 -26.64
CA VAL A 757 -64.18 30.32 -25.33
C VAL A 757 -64.47 29.07 -24.44
N LYS A 758 -63.58 28.88 -23.44
CA LYS A 758 -63.77 28.65 -21.96
C LYS A 758 -64.97 27.81 -21.37
N PRO A 759 -64.88 27.27 -20.13
CA PRO A 759 -63.70 26.90 -19.29
C PRO A 759 -63.85 25.63 -18.37
N LYS A 760 -62.74 25.30 -17.66
CA LYS A 760 -62.65 24.84 -16.23
C LYS A 760 -62.97 23.37 -15.80
N THR A 761 -62.05 22.86 -14.95
CA THR A 761 -62.22 21.97 -13.75
C THR A 761 -62.81 20.56 -13.89
N GLU A 762 -62.44 19.53 -13.11
CA GLU A 762 -61.26 19.21 -12.26
C GLU A 762 -61.37 17.70 -11.88
N SER A 763 -60.49 17.20 -10.99
CA SER A 763 -60.63 15.98 -10.17
C SER A 763 -60.66 14.57 -10.83
N ASP A 764 -59.52 13.90 -10.66
CA ASP A 764 -59.35 12.66 -9.89
C ASP A 764 -59.86 11.25 -10.29
N ASP A 765 -58.94 10.33 -10.00
CA ASP A 765 -59.10 9.05 -9.31
C ASP A 765 -59.23 7.70 -10.04
N LYS A 766 -58.04 7.09 -10.14
CA LYS A 766 -57.65 5.83 -9.46
C LYS A 766 -58.29 4.51 -9.90
N ARG A 767 -57.35 3.67 -10.38
CA ARG A 767 -57.11 2.26 -9.94
C ARG A 767 -58.16 1.20 -10.32
N ALA A 768 -57.81 -0.09 -10.41
CA ALA A 768 -56.56 -0.80 -10.72
C ALA A 768 -56.87 -2.31 -10.70
N ARG A 769 -55.98 -3.14 -11.30
CA ARG A 769 -55.91 -4.62 -11.08
C ARG A 769 -57.12 -5.41 -11.65
N LYS A 770 -57.03 -6.70 -12.01
CA LYS A 770 -55.91 -7.68 -12.00
C LYS A 770 -56.20 -8.88 -12.92
N HIS A 771 -55.12 -9.55 -13.34
CA HIS A 771 -54.94 -11.02 -13.43
C HIS A 771 -55.48 -11.91 -14.57
N THR A 772 -54.51 -12.70 -15.07
CA THR A 772 -54.53 -14.14 -15.47
C THR A 772 -55.18 -14.64 -16.77
N LYS A 773 -54.33 -15.37 -17.55
CA LYS A 773 -54.51 -16.71 -18.19
C LYS A 773 -55.89 -17.03 -18.83
N GLN A 774 -56.00 -17.58 -20.05
CA GLN A 774 -55.16 -18.61 -20.69
C GLN A 774 -55.45 -18.76 -22.21
N ASP A 775 -54.45 -19.22 -22.99
CA ASP A 775 -54.45 -19.88 -24.33
C ASP A 775 -55.40 -19.43 -25.48
N SER A 776 -54.81 -19.05 -26.64
CA SER A 776 -54.64 -19.98 -27.79
C SER A 776 -54.05 -19.33 -29.07
N ALA A 777 -53.34 -20.14 -29.86
CA ALA A 777 -52.91 -19.97 -31.27
C ALA A 777 -52.09 -18.71 -31.69
N MET A 778 -50.84 -18.94 -32.10
CA MET A 778 -49.90 -17.93 -32.65
C MET A 778 -49.10 -18.49 -33.84
N ASN A 779 -48.37 -17.60 -34.54
CA ASN A 779 -47.34 -17.74 -35.60
C ASN A 779 -47.81 -17.45 -37.05
N GLU A 780 -47.17 -16.63 -37.92
CA GLU A 780 -45.98 -15.71 -37.86
C GLU A 780 -46.14 -14.48 -38.82
N GLU A 781 -45.00 -13.88 -39.20
CA GLU A 781 -44.65 -13.21 -40.48
C GLU A 781 -44.68 -11.67 -40.64
N TRP A 782 -45.16 -10.87 -39.68
CA TRP A 782 -45.05 -9.39 -39.78
C TRP A 782 -44.46 -8.71 -38.52
N LYS A 783 -43.37 -9.26 -37.96
CA LYS A 783 -42.75 -8.67 -36.74
C LYS A 783 -41.27 -8.99 -36.46
N SER A 784 -40.37 -8.88 -37.45
CA SER A 784 -38.92 -9.04 -37.23
C SER A 784 -38.02 -8.01 -37.93
N MET A 785 -38.55 -6.86 -38.38
CA MET A 785 -37.71 -5.76 -38.89
C MET A 785 -38.14 -4.40 -38.32
N PHE A 786 -37.20 -3.78 -37.58
CA PHE A 786 -37.15 -2.44 -36.99
C PHE A 786 -37.87 -2.15 -35.64
N GLY A 787 -37.05 -1.68 -34.67
CA GLY A 787 -37.44 -1.02 -33.41
C GLY A 787 -37.27 -1.88 -32.14
N SER A 788 -36.64 -1.43 -31.05
CA SER A 788 -35.99 -0.14 -30.75
C SER A 788 -35.13 -0.21 -29.46
N GLN A 789 -34.45 0.89 -29.12
CA GLN A 789 -33.49 1.11 -28.03
C GLN A 789 -33.90 0.69 -26.58
N ASP A 790 -32.87 0.41 -25.76
CA ASP A 790 -32.80 0.53 -24.28
C ASP A 790 -33.18 1.95 -23.76
N PRO A 791 -33.37 2.27 -22.45
CA PRO A 791 -32.82 1.63 -21.22
C PRO A 791 -33.83 1.63 -20.02
N PRO A 792 -33.46 1.70 -18.72
CA PRO A 792 -32.28 1.27 -17.97
C PRO A 792 -32.58 0.20 -16.87
N ALA A 793 -31.55 -0.25 -16.15
CA ALA A 793 -31.66 -1.24 -15.06
C ALA A 793 -31.93 -0.64 -13.67
N THR A 794 -32.60 -1.42 -12.80
CA THR A 794 -32.63 -1.22 -11.34
C THR A 794 -32.39 -2.54 -10.59
N GLN A 795 -31.97 -2.41 -9.33
CA GLN A 795 -31.28 -3.42 -8.51
C GLN A 795 -32.12 -4.65 -8.07
N PRO A 796 -31.46 -5.76 -7.66
CA PRO A 796 -32.12 -7.01 -7.27
C PRO A 796 -32.49 -7.09 -5.78
N THR A 797 -33.58 -7.79 -5.46
CA THR A 797 -33.94 -8.21 -4.10
C THR A 797 -34.06 -9.74 -3.98
N THR A 798 -33.04 -10.32 -3.34
CA THR A 798 -33.08 -11.37 -2.28
C THR A 798 -34.20 -12.43 -2.18
N SER A 799 -33.77 -13.60 -1.70
CA SER A 799 -34.52 -14.63 -0.90
C SER A 799 -35.48 -15.57 -1.66
N ALA A 800 -35.66 -16.84 -1.25
CA ALA A 800 -34.88 -17.74 -0.37
C ALA A 800 -35.37 -19.20 -0.56
N ASP A 801 -34.64 -20.17 0.00
CA ASP A 801 -34.99 -21.59 0.24
C ASP A 801 -35.33 -22.45 -1.00
N GLY A 802 -34.99 -23.74 -1.08
CA GLY A 802 -34.48 -24.70 -0.10
C GLY A 802 -35.29 -26.00 -0.27
N SER A 803 -34.77 -27.07 -0.90
CA SER A 803 -33.98 -28.13 -0.24
C SER A 803 -34.10 -29.42 -1.08
N GLY A 804 -33.27 -30.44 -0.81
CA GLY A 804 -33.68 -31.85 -1.03
C GLY A 804 -33.02 -32.70 -2.13
N ASN A 805 -32.03 -33.49 -1.71
CA ASN A 805 -31.76 -34.88 -2.10
C ASN A 805 -31.12 -35.31 -3.45
N GLN A 806 -29.86 -35.75 -3.29
CA GLN A 806 -29.33 -37.09 -3.62
C GLN A 806 -29.33 -37.64 -5.06
N VAL A 807 -28.14 -37.61 -5.66
CA VAL A 807 -27.33 -38.78 -6.09
C VAL A 807 -28.07 -40.03 -6.61
N ARG A 808 -27.88 -40.34 -7.91
CA ARG A 808 -27.21 -41.62 -8.32
C ARG A 808 -26.76 -41.64 -9.79
N LYS A 809 -25.67 -42.37 -10.02
CA LYS A 809 -25.03 -42.63 -11.32
C LYS A 809 -25.83 -43.66 -12.14
N SER A 810 -25.80 -43.54 -13.47
CA SER A 810 -25.69 -44.70 -14.35
C SER A 810 -25.00 -44.35 -15.67
N THR A 811 -24.01 -45.16 -16.02
CA THR A 811 -23.26 -45.13 -17.27
C THR A 811 -24.01 -45.86 -18.38
N ALA A 812 -24.01 -45.33 -19.61
CA ALA A 812 -24.32 -46.09 -20.83
C ALA A 812 -23.43 -45.60 -21.99
N ALA A 813 -22.87 -46.56 -22.74
CA ALA A 813 -22.03 -46.33 -23.91
C ALA A 813 -22.89 -46.19 -25.19
N PRO A 814 -22.36 -45.64 -26.31
CA PRO A 814 -23.18 -45.21 -27.44
C PRO A 814 -23.59 -46.35 -28.38
N THR A 815 -24.76 -46.21 -29.00
CA THR A 815 -25.19 -47.00 -30.17
C THR A 815 -25.06 -46.18 -31.47
N PRO A 816 -24.82 -46.83 -32.63
CA PRO A 816 -24.50 -46.15 -33.89
C PRO A 816 -25.75 -45.49 -34.54
N PRO A 817 -25.55 -44.53 -35.47
CA PRO A 817 -26.61 -43.65 -35.93
C PRO A 817 -27.53 -44.30 -36.99
N VAL A 818 -28.83 -44.08 -36.86
CA VAL A 818 -29.80 -44.30 -37.95
C VAL A 818 -29.79 -43.06 -38.86
N GLN A 819 -29.43 -43.25 -40.12
CA GLN A 819 -29.52 -42.19 -41.13
C GLN A 819 -30.98 -41.91 -41.48
N GLN A 820 -31.48 -40.71 -41.14
CA GLN A 820 -32.61 -40.12 -41.83
C GLN A 820 -32.12 -39.10 -42.85
N ALA A 821 -32.57 -39.26 -44.10
CA ALA A 821 -32.21 -38.39 -45.20
C ALA A 821 -32.86 -37.00 -45.00
N VAL A 822 -32.05 -36.01 -44.65
CA VAL A 822 -32.49 -34.61 -44.54
C VAL A 822 -32.52 -33.98 -45.93
N ALA A 823 -33.68 -33.45 -46.32
CA ALA A 823 -33.88 -32.73 -47.57
C ALA A 823 -32.90 -31.56 -47.72
N SER A 824 -32.56 -31.22 -48.97
CA SER A 824 -31.55 -30.23 -49.33
C SER A 824 -32.00 -28.79 -49.05
N GLY A 825 -31.78 -28.31 -47.82
CA GLY A 825 -31.69 -26.88 -47.55
C GLY A 825 -30.39 -26.27 -48.12
N PRO A 826 -30.34 -24.96 -48.38
CA PRO A 826 -29.17 -24.31 -48.98
C PRO A 826 -27.92 -24.52 -48.12
N THR A 827 -26.81 -24.87 -48.77
CA THR A 827 -25.51 -25.18 -48.14
C THR A 827 -24.95 -24.06 -47.26
N TYR A 828 -25.39 -22.82 -47.50
CA TYR A 828 -25.07 -21.63 -46.70
C TYR A 828 -25.62 -21.71 -45.27
N GLN A 829 -26.91 -22.08 -45.06
CA GLN A 829 -27.50 -22.20 -43.72
C GLN A 829 -26.79 -23.27 -42.89
N ARG A 830 -26.38 -24.38 -43.52
CA ARG A 830 -25.61 -25.44 -42.86
C ARG A 830 -24.23 -24.95 -42.41
N ARG A 831 -23.53 -24.20 -43.27
CA ARG A 831 -22.23 -23.58 -42.95
C ARG A 831 -22.33 -22.53 -41.86
N ILE A 832 -23.35 -21.67 -41.87
CA ILE A 832 -23.58 -20.72 -40.78
C ILE A 832 -23.84 -21.43 -39.47
N ASN A 833 -24.68 -22.47 -39.46
CA ASN A 833 -24.97 -23.20 -38.22
C ASN A 833 -23.76 -24.00 -37.71
N THR A 834 -22.92 -24.58 -38.57
CA THR A 834 -21.66 -25.20 -38.14
C THR A 834 -20.66 -24.14 -37.67
N CYS A 835 -20.43 -23.06 -38.40
CA CYS A 835 -19.47 -22.03 -38.00
C CYS A 835 -19.94 -21.24 -36.76
N LYS A 836 -21.25 -21.08 -36.54
CA LYS A 836 -21.81 -20.51 -35.31
C LYS A 836 -21.66 -21.47 -34.13
N ALA A 837 -21.85 -22.77 -34.33
CA ALA A 837 -21.58 -23.77 -33.30
C ALA A 837 -20.08 -23.88 -32.98
N GLU A 838 -19.21 -23.90 -34.00
CA GLU A 838 -17.74 -23.88 -33.87
C GLU A 838 -17.27 -22.58 -33.20
N LEU A 839 -17.83 -21.42 -33.55
CA LEU A 839 -17.52 -20.14 -32.90
C LEU A 839 -18.04 -20.09 -31.46
N GLN A 840 -19.23 -20.63 -31.17
CA GLN A 840 -19.72 -20.76 -29.80
C GLN A 840 -18.86 -21.72 -28.98
N GLN A 841 -18.42 -22.83 -29.56
CA GLN A 841 -17.52 -23.79 -28.95
C GLN A 841 -16.12 -23.19 -28.73
N LEU A 842 -15.61 -22.41 -29.69
CA LEU A 842 -14.35 -21.67 -29.57
C LEU A 842 -14.45 -20.54 -28.55
N LEU A 843 -15.56 -19.80 -28.49
CA LEU A 843 -15.82 -18.78 -27.47
C LEU A 843 -15.97 -19.40 -26.08
N GLN A 844 -16.63 -20.55 -25.97
CA GLN A 844 -16.71 -21.31 -24.72
C GLN A 844 -15.33 -21.80 -24.31
N GLN A 845 -14.57 -22.41 -25.22
CA GLN A 845 -13.18 -22.84 -24.98
C GLN A 845 -12.27 -21.66 -24.64
N LYS A 846 -12.44 -20.48 -25.23
CA LYS A 846 -11.67 -19.26 -24.92
C LYS A 846 -12.11 -18.61 -23.60
N ARG A 847 -13.38 -18.73 -23.22
CA ARG A 847 -13.86 -18.33 -21.88
C ARG A 847 -13.39 -19.29 -20.81
N GLU A 848 -13.36 -20.59 -21.08
CA GLU A 848 -12.78 -21.62 -20.21
C GLU A 848 -11.26 -21.47 -20.12
N GLN A 849 -10.56 -21.18 -21.22
CA GLN A 849 -9.14 -20.84 -21.23
C GLN A 849 -8.87 -19.56 -20.43
N CYS A 850 -9.64 -18.49 -20.63
CA CYS A 850 -9.48 -17.24 -19.87
C CYS A 850 -9.88 -17.41 -18.39
N SER A 851 -10.86 -18.26 -18.08
CA SER A 851 -11.22 -18.64 -16.71
C SER A 851 -10.12 -19.45 -16.04
N ALA A 852 -9.54 -20.43 -16.75
CA ALA A 852 -8.40 -21.21 -16.32
C ALA A 852 -7.14 -20.35 -16.18
N GLU A 853 -6.90 -19.37 -17.07
CA GLU A 853 -5.82 -18.39 -16.97
C GLU A 853 -6.03 -17.42 -15.80
N ARG A 854 -7.26 -16.97 -15.52
CA ARG A 854 -7.56 -16.17 -14.32
C ARG A 854 -7.45 -16.98 -13.03
N MET A 855 -7.90 -18.22 -13.03
CA MET A 855 -7.81 -19.12 -11.87
C MET A 855 -6.37 -19.55 -11.63
N ALA A 856 -5.61 -19.85 -12.69
CA ALA A 856 -4.17 -20.07 -12.62
C ALA A 856 -3.48 -18.80 -12.12
N LYS A 857 -3.71 -17.63 -12.73
CA LYS A 857 -3.16 -16.35 -12.28
C LYS A 857 -3.46 -16.08 -10.80
N HIS A 858 -4.69 -16.29 -10.33
CA HIS A 858 -5.06 -16.15 -8.92
C HIS A 858 -4.37 -17.20 -8.02
N MET A 859 -4.23 -18.45 -8.47
CA MET A 859 -3.50 -19.50 -7.74
C MET A 859 -1.98 -19.28 -7.77
N MET A 860 -1.45 -18.56 -8.76
CA MET A 860 -0.04 -18.22 -8.95
C MET A 860 0.34 -16.93 -8.23
N GLU A 861 -0.57 -15.95 -8.16
CA GLU A 861 -0.50 -14.79 -7.24
C GLU A 861 -0.59 -15.23 -5.78
N SER A 862 -1.22 -16.38 -5.50
CA SER A 862 -1.25 -17.03 -4.18
C SER A 862 -0.07 -17.99 -3.93
N ALA A 863 0.80 -18.22 -4.92
CA ALA A 863 1.94 -19.12 -4.78
C ALA A 863 3.18 -18.33 -4.35
N GLU A 864 3.37 -18.20 -3.03
CA GLU A 864 4.62 -17.70 -2.44
C GLU A 864 5.79 -18.53 -2.97
N TRP A 865 6.71 -17.92 -3.73
CA TRP A 865 7.84 -18.61 -4.35
C TRP A 865 9.21 -18.10 -3.86
N GLU A 866 10.16 -19.04 -3.78
CA GLU A 866 11.58 -18.96 -3.41
C GLU A 866 12.09 -17.70 -2.70
N SER A 867 12.34 -17.89 -1.40
CA SER A 867 13.09 -17.02 -0.49
C SER A 867 12.46 -15.67 -0.13
N ARG A 868 12.33 -15.41 1.17
CA ARG A 868 12.21 -14.04 1.68
C ARG A 868 13.38 -13.22 1.10
N PRO A 869 13.13 -12.12 0.38
CA PRO A 869 14.21 -11.28 -0.11
C PRO A 869 14.99 -10.72 1.09
N PRO A 870 16.31 -10.51 0.96
CA PRO A 870 17.10 -9.92 2.03
C PRO A 870 16.52 -8.53 2.36
N PRO A 871 16.53 -8.12 3.65
CA PRO A 871 15.78 -6.94 4.08
C PRO A 871 16.29 -5.65 3.43
N PRO A 872 15.43 -4.61 3.32
CA PRO A 872 15.76 -3.34 2.70
C PRO A 872 17.13 -2.78 3.11
N GLY A 873 17.99 -2.53 2.12
CA GLY A 873 19.35 -2.03 2.35
C GLY A 873 20.38 -3.06 2.84
N TRP A 874 20.08 -4.36 2.84
CA TRP A 874 21.08 -5.40 3.14
C TRP A 874 22.21 -5.39 2.11
N HIS A 875 23.45 -5.42 2.60
CA HIS A 875 24.66 -5.55 1.79
C HIS A 875 25.65 -6.49 2.51
N PRO A 876 26.31 -7.42 1.79
CA PRO A 876 27.18 -8.41 2.41
C PRO A 876 28.51 -7.81 2.88
N LYS A 877 28.92 -8.07 4.12
CA LYS A 877 30.14 -7.46 4.69
C LYS A 877 31.42 -8.24 4.41
N GLY A 878 31.32 -9.44 3.84
CA GLY A 878 32.47 -10.31 3.54
C GLY A 878 33.10 -10.95 4.78
N LEU A 879 32.41 -10.91 5.92
CA LEU A 879 32.94 -11.42 7.18
C LEU A 879 32.77 -12.94 7.23
N LEU A 880 33.86 -13.70 7.28
CA LEU A 880 33.81 -15.16 7.38
C LEU A 880 33.26 -15.58 8.77
N VAL A 881 32.14 -16.31 8.76
CA VAL A 881 31.42 -16.76 9.96
C VAL A 881 31.69 -18.25 10.26
N ALA A 882 31.68 -19.09 9.23
CA ALA A 882 31.88 -20.54 9.37
C ALA A 882 32.75 -21.12 8.26
N HIS A 883 33.58 -22.09 8.63
CA HIS A 883 34.47 -22.84 7.74
C HIS A 883 34.17 -24.34 7.86
N LEU A 884 33.35 -24.87 6.95
CA LEU A 884 32.83 -26.23 6.99
C LEU A 884 33.64 -27.11 6.04
N HIS A 885 34.26 -28.18 6.56
CA HIS A 885 35.25 -28.99 5.83
C HIS A 885 34.98 -30.50 5.94
N GLU A 886 33.70 -30.90 6.04
CA GLU A 886 33.33 -32.32 6.16
C GLU A 886 33.34 -33.11 4.84
N HIS A 887 33.23 -32.43 3.69
CA HIS A 887 33.27 -33.11 2.39
C HIS A 887 34.71 -33.45 2.00
N LYS A 888 34.88 -34.58 1.31
CA LYS A 888 36.21 -35.10 0.91
C LYS A 888 36.56 -34.82 -0.55
N ALA A 889 35.65 -34.22 -1.30
CA ALA A 889 35.80 -33.87 -2.70
C ALA A 889 34.86 -32.70 -3.05
N ALA A 890 35.04 -32.15 -4.25
CA ALA A 890 34.27 -31.02 -4.79
C ALA A 890 32.78 -31.11 -4.50
N VAL A 891 32.27 -30.08 -3.83
CA VAL A 891 30.83 -29.84 -3.65
C VAL A 891 30.30 -29.25 -4.96
N ASN A 892 29.27 -29.86 -5.54
CA ASN A 892 28.74 -29.52 -6.86
C ASN A 892 27.56 -28.55 -6.83
N ARG A 893 26.70 -28.63 -5.80
CA ARG A 893 25.49 -27.79 -5.68
C ARG A 893 25.15 -27.51 -4.22
N ILE A 894 24.69 -26.30 -3.95
CA ILE A 894 24.06 -25.87 -2.70
C ILE A 894 22.58 -25.57 -2.98
N ARG A 895 21.68 -25.95 -2.07
CA ARG A 895 20.36 -25.30 -1.96
C ARG A 895 20.01 -25.03 -0.50
N VAL A 896 19.22 -24.00 -0.31
CA VAL A 896 18.69 -23.55 0.98
C VAL A 896 17.20 -23.94 1.02
N SER A 897 16.69 -24.25 2.21
CA SER A 897 15.26 -24.49 2.42
C SER A 897 14.42 -23.22 2.26
N ASP A 898 13.15 -23.38 1.92
CA ASP A 898 12.19 -22.28 1.74
C ASP A 898 12.04 -21.44 3.03
N GLU A 899 12.06 -22.14 4.17
CA GLU A 899 12.04 -21.57 5.54
C GLU A 899 13.40 -21.03 6.01
N HIS A 900 14.45 -21.12 5.19
CA HIS A 900 15.85 -20.77 5.49
C HIS A 900 16.50 -21.49 6.69
N SER A 901 15.77 -22.36 7.39
CA SER A 901 16.19 -23.03 8.63
C SER A 901 17.34 -24.02 8.44
N ILE A 902 17.42 -24.65 7.27
CA ILE A 902 18.47 -25.59 6.87
C ILE A 902 18.98 -25.31 5.46
N PHE A 903 20.19 -25.77 5.15
CA PHE A 903 20.72 -25.84 3.78
C PHE A 903 21.38 -27.19 3.51
N ALA A 904 21.43 -27.61 2.24
CA ALA A 904 21.95 -28.90 1.81
C ALA A 904 23.07 -28.74 0.76
N THR A 905 24.06 -29.63 0.81
CA THR A 905 25.24 -29.64 -0.06
C THR A 905 25.43 -31.02 -0.70
N ALA A 906 25.58 -31.05 -2.03
CA ALA A 906 25.88 -32.25 -2.82
C ALA A 906 27.37 -32.31 -3.17
N SER A 907 28.02 -33.48 -3.03
CA SER A 907 29.45 -33.63 -3.37
C SER A 907 29.76 -34.84 -4.24
N ASN A 908 30.89 -34.74 -4.97
CA ASN A 908 31.51 -35.87 -5.63
C ASN A 908 32.09 -36.91 -4.64
N ASP A 909 32.10 -36.68 -3.32
CA ASP A 909 32.42 -37.73 -2.35
C ASP A 909 31.30 -38.78 -2.17
N GLY A 910 30.20 -38.65 -2.92
CA GLY A 910 29.04 -39.54 -2.87
C GLY A 910 28.09 -39.25 -1.71
N SER A 911 28.32 -38.15 -0.96
CA SER A 911 27.46 -37.73 0.13
C SER A 911 26.67 -36.45 -0.15
N VAL A 912 25.49 -36.40 0.46
CA VAL A 912 24.70 -35.20 0.68
C VAL A 912 24.75 -34.87 2.16
N LYS A 913 25.05 -33.61 2.49
CA LYS A 913 25.05 -33.12 3.87
C LYS A 913 23.98 -32.06 4.06
N VAL A 914 23.32 -32.08 5.21
CA VAL A 914 22.35 -31.06 5.63
C VAL A 914 22.88 -30.35 6.86
N TRP A 915 22.79 -29.03 6.83
CA TRP A 915 23.36 -28.10 7.78
C TRP A 915 22.25 -27.24 8.39
N ASP A 916 22.43 -26.87 9.65
CA ASP A 916 21.48 -26.04 10.40
C ASP A 916 21.90 -24.57 10.28
N SER A 917 21.04 -23.74 9.68
CA SER A 917 21.31 -22.32 9.48
C SER A 917 21.30 -21.54 10.80
N GLN A 918 20.39 -21.88 11.72
CA GLN A 918 20.23 -21.18 13.01
C GLN A 918 21.46 -21.38 13.91
N LYS A 919 22.11 -22.55 13.84
CA LYS A 919 23.35 -22.84 14.58
C LYS A 919 24.59 -22.10 14.06
N MET A 920 24.51 -21.40 12.92
CA MET A 920 25.61 -20.58 12.40
C MET A 920 25.67 -19.17 13.00
N GLU A 921 24.61 -18.73 13.68
CA GLU A 921 24.48 -17.37 14.25
C GLU A 921 24.89 -17.27 15.74
N GLY A 922 24.93 -18.41 16.46
CA GLY A 922 25.24 -18.45 17.89
C GLY A 922 26.73 -18.29 18.23
N LYS A 923 27.04 -18.00 19.51
CA LYS A 923 28.42 -17.89 20.03
C LYS A 923 29.28 -19.16 19.88
N THR A 924 28.68 -20.29 19.52
CA THR A 924 29.33 -21.58 19.27
C THR A 924 28.96 -22.10 17.88
N THR A 925 29.59 -21.54 16.84
CA THR A 925 29.42 -21.98 15.45
C THR A 925 29.71 -23.48 15.33
N THR A 926 28.69 -24.26 14.95
CA THR A 926 28.84 -25.72 14.83
C THR A 926 29.35 -26.08 13.43
N THR A 927 30.59 -26.59 13.33
CA THR A 927 31.21 -26.97 12.04
C THR A 927 30.74 -28.32 11.48
N ARG A 928 29.76 -28.97 12.14
CA ARG A 928 29.30 -30.33 11.85
C ARG A 928 27.94 -30.35 11.17
N SER A 929 27.76 -31.24 10.19
CA SER A 929 26.46 -31.47 9.55
C SER A 929 25.46 -32.13 10.51
N VAL A 930 24.18 -31.76 10.38
CA VAL A 930 23.06 -32.40 11.09
C VAL A 930 22.81 -33.80 10.52
N LEU A 931 22.97 -33.92 9.20
CA LEU A 931 22.69 -35.13 8.44
C LEU A 931 23.80 -35.37 7.42
N THR A 932 24.20 -36.62 7.26
CA THR A 932 25.03 -37.08 6.13
C THR A 932 24.37 -38.31 5.53
N TYR A 933 24.01 -38.23 4.26
CA TYR A 933 23.44 -39.32 3.47
C TYR A 933 24.41 -39.74 2.37
N SER A 934 24.79 -41.02 2.30
CA SER A 934 25.81 -41.51 1.36
C SER A 934 25.42 -42.83 0.68
N ARG A 935 24.11 -43.10 0.55
CA ARG A 935 23.59 -44.40 0.05
C ARG A 935 23.15 -44.38 -1.42
N ILE A 936 23.15 -43.22 -2.07
CA ILE A 936 22.75 -43.09 -3.49
C ILE A 936 23.76 -43.74 -4.46
N GLY A 937 25.04 -43.81 -4.07
CA GLY A 937 26.13 -44.27 -4.93
C GLY A 937 26.47 -43.28 -6.05
N GLY A 938 27.64 -43.44 -6.68
CA GLY A 938 28.16 -42.49 -7.67
C GLY A 938 28.51 -41.12 -7.07
N HIS A 939 28.69 -40.13 -7.93
CA HIS A 939 28.98 -38.75 -7.53
C HIS A 939 27.72 -37.89 -7.62
N VAL A 940 27.32 -37.26 -6.51
CA VAL A 940 26.08 -36.48 -6.44
C VAL A 940 26.24 -35.16 -7.17
N LYS A 941 25.54 -34.97 -8.29
CA LYS A 941 25.69 -33.78 -9.13
C LYS A 941 24.82 -32.62 -8.69
N THR A 942 23.60 -32.89 -8.24
CA THR A 942 22.59 -31.84 -8.08
C THR A 942 21.51 -32.23 -7.06
N LEU A 943 20.96 -31.27 -6.29
CA LEU A 943 19.93 -31.52 -5.26
C LEU A 943 18.95 -30.34 -5.10
N THR A 944 17.67 -30.58 -4.86
CA THR A 944 16.67 -29.52 -4.62
C THR A 944 15.71 -29.90 -3.52
N PHE A 945 15.27 -28.91 -2.72
CA PHE A 945 14.16 -29.10 -1.79
C PHE A 945 12.83 -29.22 -2.54
N CYS A 946 11.87 -29.93 -1.95
CA CYS A 946 10.54 -30.17 -2.47
C CYS A 946 9.49 -30.09 -1.35
N GLN A 947 8.30 -29.58 -1.69
CA GLN A 947 7.10 -29.55 -0.84
C GLN A 947 7.33 -28.89 0.54
N GLY A 948 7.60 -27.58 0.57
CA GLY A 948 7.81 -26.85 1.83
C GLY A 948 9.01 -27.40 2.61
N SER A 949 10.08 -27.73 1.90
CA SER A 949 11.32 -28.31 2.44
C SER A 949 11.18 -29.62 3.24
N HIS A 950 10.07 -30.34 3.14
CA HIS A 950 9.87 -31.66 3.77
C HIS A 950 10.62 -32.80 3.08
N TYR A 951 10.96 -32.63 1.79
CA TYR A 951 11.73 -33.61 1.03
C TYR A 951 12.92 -32.95 0.32
N LEU A 952 13.97 -33.73 0.10
CA LEU A 952 15.16 -33.35 -0.63
C LEU A 952 15.35 -34.33 -1.80
N ALA A 953 15.15 -33.84 -3.03
CA ALA A 953 15.48 -34.57 -4.24
C ALA A 953 16.99 -34.50 -4.48
N VAL A 954 17.60 -35.64 -4.81
CA VAL A 954 19.04 -35.80 -5.01
C VAL A 954 19.28 -36.62 -6.27
N ALA A 955 20.15 -36.15 -7.17
CA ALA A 955 20.54 -36.90 -8.35
C ALA A 955 22.06 -37.16 -8.43
N SER A 956 22.40 -38.37 -8.86
CA SER A 956 23.77 -38.86 -9.02
C SER A 956 24.08 -39.20 -10.48
N ASP A 957 25.38 -39.22 -10.84
CA ASP A 957 25.81 -39.58 -12.19
C ASP A 957 25.65 -41.07 -12.55
N ASN A 958 25.34 -41.92 -11.57
CA ASN A 958 24.90 -43.29 -11.82
C ASN A 958 23.44 -43.40 -12.33
N GLY A 959 22.79 -42.27 -12.64
CA GLY A 959 21.41 -42.23 -13.14
C GLY A 959 20.34 -42.32 -12.04
N SER A 960 20.71 -42.42 -10.77
CA SER A 960 19.74 -42.49 -9.66
C SER A 960 19.26 -41.10 -9.26
N ILE A 961 17.93 -40.91 -9.22
CA ILE A 961 17.26 -39.76 -8.60
C ILE A 961 16.47 -40.27 -7.39
N GLN A 962 16.78 -39.77 -6.20
CA GLN A 962 16.17 -40.20 -4.93
C GLN A 962 15.55 -39.03 -4.19
N LEU A 963 14.36 -39.25 -3.63
CA LEU A 963 13.70 -38.32 -2.70
C LEU A 963 13.95 -38.78 -1.27
N LEU A 964 14.59 -37.92 -0.48
CA LEU A 964 14.91 -38.14 0.93
C LEU A 964 13.92 -37.34 1.79
N ALA A 965 13.31 -37.96 2.80
CA ALA A 965 12.49 -37.23 3.77
C ALA A 965 13.39 -36.46 4.75
N VAL A 966 13.14 -35.16 4.93
CA VAL A 966 13.91 -34.25 5.80
C VAL A 966 12.94 -33.38 6.60
N GLU A 967 12.73 -33.72 7.88
CA GLU A 967 11.89 -32.91 8.78
C GLU A 967 12.63 -31.66 9.26
N ALA A 968 12.34 -30.49 8.67
CA ALA A 968 12.97 -29.22 9.04
C ALA A 968 12.81 -28.85 10.53
N ASN A 969 11.67 -29.18 11.15
CA ASN A 969 11.32 -28.75 12.52
C ASN A 969 11.73 -29.72 13.64
N LYS A 970 12.33 -30.88 13.32
CA LYS A 970 12.87 -31.83 14.31
C LYS A 970 14.16 -32.46 13.78
N PRO A 971 15.34 -32.15 14.36
CA PRO A 971 16.56 -32.85 13.95
C PRO A 971 16.39 -34.35 14.21
N PRO A 972 16.57 -35.21 13.19
CA PRO A 972 16.20 -36.62 13.30
C PRO A 972 17.08 -37.31 14.34
N LYS A 973 16.44 -37.97 15.33
CA LYS A 973 17.12 -38.68 16.42
C LYS A 973 18.00 -39.86 15.96
N SER A 974 18.02 -40.18 14.67
CA SER A 974 18.96 -41.13 14.08
C SER A 974 19.38 -40.68 12.66
N PRO A 975 20.65 -40.86 12.26
CA PRO A 975 21.16 -40.42 10.95
C PRO A 975 20.77 -41.36 9.78
N LYS A 976 19.75 -42.21 9.95
CA LYS A 976 19.35 -43.22 8.95
C LYS A 976 18.12 -42.78 8.17
N VAL A 977 18.29 -41.80 7.27
CA VAL A 977 17.25 -41.47 6.28
C VAL A 977 17.13 -42.62 5.28
N GLN A 978 15.91 -43.05 4.99
CA GLN A 978 15.59 -43.95 3.88
C GLN A 978 14.99 -43.13 2.73
N PRO A 979 15.25 -43.50 1.47
CA PRO A 979 14.60 -42.85 0.33
C PRO A 979 13.09 -43.14 0.36
N PHE A 980 12.28 -42.10 0.21
CA PHE A 980 10.82 -42.18 0.14
C PHE A 980 10.35 -42.65 -1.24
N GLN A 981 10.97 -42.11 -2.30
CA GLN A 981 10.79 -42.53 -3.69
C GLN A 981 12.16 -42.56 -4.38
N SER A 982 12.31 -43.40 -5.39
CA SER A 982 13.53 -43.51 -6.20
C SER A 982 13.15 -43.75 -7.65
N ARG A 983 13.91 -43.15 -8.56
CA ARG A 983 13.83 -43.30 -10.01
C ARG A 983 15.24 -43.55 -10.55
N THR A 984 15.35 -44.39 -11.57
CA THR A 984 16.62 -44.67 -12.25
C THR A 984 16.46 -44.29 -13.71
N LEU A 985 17.37 -43.47 -14.23
CA LEU A 985 17.47 -43.07 -15.63
C LEU A 985 18.24 -44.12 -16.44
N ASP A 986 17.94 -44.20 -17.74
CA ASP A 986 18.79 -44.95 -18.67
C ASP A 986 20.01 -44.08 -19.04
N LEU A 987 21.21 -44.54 -18.67
CA LEU A 987 22.45 -43.82 -18.93
C LEU A 987 22.86 -43.84 -20.42
N GLN A 988 22.32 -44.73 -21.24
CA GLN A 988 22.60 -44.77 -22.68
C GLN A 988 21.70 -43.82 -23.46
N GLU A 989 20.40 -43.81 -23.18
CA GLU A 989 19.42 -42.94 -23.84
C GLU A 989 19.43 -41.52 -23.24
N ASP A 990 19.11 -41.37 -21.95
CA ASP A 990 18.89 -40.06 -21.32
C ASP A 990 20.20 -39.44 -20.80
N GLY A 991 21.15 -40.27 -20.34
CA GLY A 991 22.35 -39.82 -19.63
C GLY A 991 22.07 -39.41 -18.18
N CYS A 992 23.01 -38.73 -17.53
CA CYS A 992 22.83 -38.28 -16.14
C CYS A 992 22.03 -36.98 -16.04
N ALA A 993 21.38 -36.76 -14.89
CA ALA A 993 20.69 -35.51 -14.59
C ALA A 993 21.69 -34.38 -14.30
N VAL A 994 21.52 -33.26 -14.99
CA VAL A 994 22.41 -32.09 -14.96
C VAL A 994 21.97 -31.09 -13.90
N ASP A 995 20.69 -30.75 -13.91
CA ASP A 995 20.07 -29.90 -12.89
C ASP A 995 18.66 -30.37 -12.53
N MET A 996 18.09 -29.81 -11.45
CA MET A 996 16.73 -30.11 -10.98
C MET A 996 16.05 -28.92 -10.31
N HIS A 997 14.77 -28.72 -10.56
CA HIS A 997 13.92 -27.72 -9.90
C HIS A 997 12.60 -28.37 -9.48
N HIS A 998 12.06 -27.98 -8.33
CA HIS A 998 10.72 -28.40 -7.88
C HIS A 998 9.73 -27.27 -8.14
N PHE A 999 8.48 -27.62 -8.44
CA PHE A 999 7.37 -26.69 -8.61
C PHE A 999 6.18 -27.13 -7.76
N HIS A 1000 5.60 -26.18 -7.04
CA HIS A 1000 4.36 -26.37 -6.29
C HIS A 1000 3.33 -25.31 -6.68
N SER A 1001 2.19 -25.73 -7.21
CA SER A 1001 1.08 -24.86 -7.63
C SER A 1001 -0.20 -25.16 -6.83
N GLY A 1002 -0.05 -25.78 -5.64
CA GLY A 1002 -1.14 -26.32 -4.82
C GLY A 1002 -1.82 -27.55 -5.43
N ALA A 1003 -2.30 -27.44 -6.67
CA ALA A 1003 -2.94 -28.51 -7.45
C ALA A 1003 -1.94 -29.48 -8.11
N GLN A 1004 -0.65 -29.16 -8.15
CA GLN A 1004 0.43 -30.01 -8.70
C GLN A 1004 1.73 -29.89 -7.87
N SER A 1005 2.52 -30.95 -7.85
CA SER A 1005 3.85 -31.02 -7.21
C SER A 1005 4.82 -31.76 -8.12
N VAL A 1006 5.52 -31.02 -8.98
CA VAL A 1006 6.35 -31.59 -10.06
C VAL A 1006 7.83 -31.34 -9.78
N LEU A 1007 8.64 -32.40 -9.84
CA LEU A 1007 10.09 -32.30 -9.87
C LEU A 1007 10.55 -32.33 -11.33
N ALA A 1008 10.98 -31.19 -11.86
CA ALA A 1008 11.57 -31.11 -13.18
C ALA A 1008 13.08 -31.37 -13.12
N TYR A 1009 13.59 -32.16 -14.06
CA TYR A 1009 15.01 -32.38 -14.25
C TYR A 1009 15.38 -32.41 -15.73
N ALA A 1010 16.59 -31.97 -16.03
CA ALA A 1010 17.17 -32.04 -17.37
C ALA A 1010 18.34 -33.02 -17.40
N THR A 1011 18.46 -33.80 -18.46
CA THR A 1011 19.50 -34.80 -18.66
C THR A 1011 20.50 -34.35 -19.75
N VAL A 1012 21.71 -34.90 -19.72
CA VAL A 1012 22.78 -34.52 -20.65
C VAL A 1012 22.36 -34.69 -22.12
N ASN A 1013 21.64 -35.78 -22.43
CA ASN A 1013 21.24 -36.12 -23.79
C ASN A 1013 19.91 -35.45 -24.23
N GLY A 1014 19.54 -34.32 -23.62
CA GLY A 1014 18.42 -33.51 -24.10
C GLY A 1014 17.05 -33.89 -23.56
N GLY A 1015 16.96 -34.86 -22.63
CA GLY A 1015 15.71 -35.21 -21.97
C GLY A 1015 15.34 -34.18 -20.90
N LEU A 1016 14.15 -33.58 -21.00
CA LEU A 1016 13.59 -32.65 -20.00
C LEU A 1016 12.30 -33.26 -19.49
N VAL A 1017 12.26 -33.62 -18.20
CA VAL A 1017 11.16 -34.42 -17.64
C VAL A 1017 10.60 -33.75 -16.40
N GLY A 1018 9.28 -33.54 -16.37
CA GLY A 1018 8.53 -33.19 -15.17
C GLY A 1018 7.95 -34.45 -14.52
N TRP A 1019 8.44 -34.82 -13.33
CA TRP A 1019 7.96 -35.96 -12.55
C TRP A 1019 6.94 -35.50 -11.51
N ASP A 1020 5.67 -35.94 -11.59
CA ASP A 1020 4.69 -35.66 -10.53
C ASP A 1020 4.93 -36.59 -9.34
N LEU A 1021 5.27 -35.99 -8.20
CA LEU A 1021 5.66 -36.70 -6.98
C LEU A 1021 4.48 -37.44 -6.30
N ARG A 1022 3.24 -37.14 -6.70
CA ARG A 1022 2.01 -37.69 -6.10
C ARG A 1022 1.55 -38.98 -6.76
N SER A 1023 1.75 -39.07 -8.08
CA SER A 1023 1.29 -40.18 -8.93
C SER A 1023 2.42 -41.06 -9.45
N ASN A 1024 3.68 -40.66 -9.22
CA ASN A 1024 4.90 -41.29 -9.73
C ASN A 1024 5.00 -41.38 -11.27
N CYS A 1025 4.13 -40.69 -12.00
CA CYS A 1025 4.18 -40.60 -13.46
C CYS A 1025 4.88 -39.30 -13.93
N ASN A 1026 5.18 -39.22 -15.22
CA ASN A 1026 5.65 -37.98 -15.82
C ASN A 1026 4.44 -37.08 -16.14
N ALA A 1027 4.47 -35.84 -15.67
CA ALA A 1027 3.52 -34.80 -16.07
C ALA A 1027 3.77 -34.34 -17.52
N TRP A 1028 5.04 -34.26 -17.91
CA TRP A 1028 5.48 -33.90 -19.26
C TRP A 1028 6.90 -34.43 -19.54
N THR A 1029 7.22 -34.62 -20.83
CA THR A 1029 8.54 -35.01 -21.33
C THR A 1029 8.82 -34.21 -22.60
N LEU A 1030 9.86 -33.37 -22.59
CA LEU A 1030 10.35 -32.62 -23.74
C LEU A 1030 11.69 -33.22 -24.20
N ARG A 1031 12.00 -33.12 -25.51
CA ARG A 1031 13.27 -33.57 -26.09
C ARG A 1031 13.95 -32.43 -26.83
N HIS A 1032 15.11 -32.02 -26.34
CA HIS A 1032 15.97 -31.03 -27.00
C HIS A 1032 16.73 -31.64 -28.18
N ASP A 1033 16.99 -30.84 -29.21
CA ASP A 1033 17.76 -31.25 -30.38
C ASP A 1033 19.26 -31.19 -30.06
N LEU A 1034 19.89 -32.37 -29.95
CA LEU A 1034 21.32 -32.54 -29.67
C LEU A 1034 22.25 -31.79 -30.65
N ARG A 1035 21.77 -31.43 -31.86
CA ARG A 1035 22.54 -30.59 -32.80
C ARG A 1035 22.80 -29.18 -32.28
N LEU A 1036 22.01 -28.71 -31.31
CA LEU A 1036 22.16 -27.41 -30.64
C LEU A 1036 23.03 -27.49 -29.37
N GLY A 1037 23.63 -28.66 -29.08
CA GLY A 1037 24.55 -28.91 -27.97
C GLY A 1037 23.94 -29.78 -26.85
N LEU A 1038 24.79 -30.23 -25.92
CA LEU A 1038 24.36 -30.96 -24.72
C LEU A 1038 23.86 -29.98 -23.67
N ILE A 1039 22.82 -30.35 -22.89
CA ILE A 1039 22.30 -29.48 -21.83
C ILE A 1039 23.34 -29.34 -20.71
N THR A 1040 23.60 -28.10 -20.27
CA THR A 1040 24.55 -27.78 -19.19
C THR A 1040 23.91 -27.15 -17.96
N SER A 1041 22.77 -26.49 -18.14
CA SER A 1041 21.93 -25.94 -17.07
C SER A 1041 20.54 -25.64 -17.64
N PHE A 1042 19.52 -25.58 -16.79
CA PHE A 1042 18.23 -24.99 -17.16
C PHE A 1042 17.69 -24.16 -16.00
N SER A 1043 16.83 -23.21 -16.31
CA SER A 1043 16.05 -22.44 -15.35
C SER A 1043 14.60 -22.41 -15.82
N VAL A 1044 13.67 -22.18 -14.90
CA VAL A 1044 12.23 -22.16 -15.17
C VAL A 1044 11.67 -20.83 -14.70
N ASP A 1045 10.73 -20.33 -15.49
CA ASP A 1045 10.00 -19.09 -15.25
C ASP A 1045 9.35 -19.06 -13.86
N VAL A 1046 9.31 -17.86 -13.25
CA VAL A 1046 8.65 -17.60 -11.96
C VAL A 1046 7.16 -17.98 -12.06
N HIS A 1047 6.54 -17.72 -13.21
CA HIS A 1047 5.15 -18.08 -13.48
C HIS A 1047 4.99 -19.50 -14.08
N GLN A 1048 6.03 -20.34 -14.06
CA GLN A 1048 5.99 -21.74 -14.48
C GLN A 1048 5.32 -21.96 -15.85
N CYS A 1049 5.38 -20.97 -16.75
CA CYS A 1049 4.77 -21.06 -18.07
C CYS A 1049 5.76 -21.56 -19.13
N TRP A 1050 7.04 -21.26 -18.95
CA TRP A 1050 8.11 -21.59 -19.88
C TRP A 1050 9.42 -21.92 -19.14
N LEU A 1051 10.39 -22.48 -19.86
CA LEU A 1051 11.74 -22.74 -19.36
C LEU A 1051 12.80 -22.31 -20.36
N CYS A 1052 14.01 -22.05 -19.86
CA CYS A 1052 15.20 -21.80 -20.67
C CYS A 1052 16.29 -22.81 -20.32
N LEU A 1053 16.89 -23.44 -21.32
CA LEU A 1053 18.04 -24.33 -21.16
C LEU A 1053 19.27 -23.80 -21.90
N GLY A 1054 20.43 -23.99 -21.30
CA GLY A 1054 21.72 -23.56 -21.82
C GLY A 1054 22.53 -24.77 -22.26
N THR A 1055 23.23 -24.66 -23.37
CA THR A 1055 23.95 -25.78 -23.97
C THR A 1055 25.48 -25.62 -23.95
N SER A 1056 26.16 -26.74 -24.21
CA SER A 1056 27.62 -26.81 -24.32
C SER A 1056 28.22 -25.98 -25.46
N SER A 1057 27.41 -25.60 -26.46
CA SER A 1057 27.80 -24.77 -27.61
C SER A 1057 27.37 -23.31 -27.50
N GLY A 1058 26.87 -22.88 -26.34
CA GLY A 1058 26.45 -21.49 -26.11
C GLY A 1058 25.05 -21.15 -26.61
N THR A 1059 24.21 -22.14 -26.91
CA THR A 1059 22.80 -21.92 -27.25
C THR A 1059 21.96 -21.81 -25.98
N MET A 1060 21.01 -20.88 -25.96
CA MET A 1060 19.94 -20.75 -24.99
C MET A 1060 18.61 -21.04 -25.71
N ALA A 1061 17.95 -22.13 -25.35
CA ALA A 1061 16.72 -22.58 -25.99
C ALA A 1061 15.52 -22.43 -25.05
N CYS A 1062 14.48 -21.77 -25.51
CA CYS A 1062 13.25 -21.50 -24.77
C CYS A 1062 12.14 -22.49 -25.16
N TRP A 1063 11.38 -22.95 -24.16
CA TRP A 1063 10.29 -23.92 -24.34
C TRP A 1063 9.07 -23.51 -23.53
N ASP A 1064 7.88 -23.53 -24.14
CA ASP A 1064 6.61 -23.35 -23.44
C ASP A 1064 6.22 -24.70 -22.80
N MET A 1065 6.01 -24.71 -21.48
CA MET A 1065 5.71 -25.93 -20.72
C MET A 1065 4.22 -26.32 -20.78
N ARG A 1066 3.34 -25.39 -21.16
CA ARG A 1066 1.88 -25.59 -21.29
C ARG A 1066 1.56 -26.29 -22.61
N PHE A 1067 2.17 -25.82 -23.70
CA PHE A 1067 2.01 -26.38 -25.05
C PHE A 1067 3.06 -27.43 -25.41
N GLN A 1068 4.14 -27.55 -24.64
CA GLN A 1068 5.24 -28.51 -24.84
C GLN A 1068 6.00 -28.29 -26.16
N LEU A 1069 6.16 -27.03 -26.56
CA LEU A 1069 6.76 -26.62 -27.83
C LEU A 1069 8.01 -25.73 -27.61
N PRO A 1070 9.02 -25.82 -28.48
CA PRO A 1070 10.12 -24.86 -28.50
C PRO A 1070 9.61 -23.49 -28.98
N ILE A 1071 10.07 -22.42 -28.34
CA ILE A 1071 9.71 -21.02 -28.63
C ILE A 1071 10.77 -20.39 -29.54
N SER A 1072 12.00 -20.29 -29.04
CA SER A 1072 13.12 -19.58 -29.65
C SER A 1072 14.46 -20.23 -29.27
N ASN A 1073 15.50 -19.99 -30.07
CA ASN A 1073 16.86 -20.45 -29.80
C ASN A 1073 17.84 -19.31 -30.09
N HIS A 1074 18.47 -18.77 -29.05
CA HIS A 1074 19.41 -17.66 -29.14
C HIS A 1074 20.83 -18.16 -28.86
N SER A 1075 21.83 -17.74 -29.62
CA SER A 1075 23.22 -18.21 -29.46
C SER A 1075 24.13 -17.09 -28.98
N HIS A 1076 24.94 -17.38 -27.96
CA HIS A 1076 26.00 -16.47 -27.54
C HIS A 1076 26.98 -16.19 -28.70
N PRO A 1077 27.46 -14.94 -28.94
CA PRO A 1077 28.26 -14.61 -30.12
C PRO A 1077 29.52 -15.48 -30.22
N ALA A 1078 30.31 -15.54 -29.14
CA ALA A 1078 31.51 -16.38 -29.03
C ALA A 1078 31.23 -17.89 -28.97
N ARG A 1079 29.96 -18.34 -29.04
CA ARG A 1079 29.51 -19.74 -28.83
C ARG A 1079 30.08 -20.40 -27.59
N ALA A 1080 30.32 -19.59 -26.56
CA ALA A 1080 30.90 -20.00 -25.29
C ALA A 1080 29.90 -20.87 -24.51
N ARG A 1081 30.37 -21.99 -23.96
CA ARG A 1081 29.57 -22.91 -23.15
C ARG A 1081 28.81 -22.15 -22.05
N VAL A 1082 27.50 -22.34 -21.97
CA VAL A 1082 26.71 -21.86 -20.82
C VAL A 1082 27.10 -22.68 -19.58
N ARG A 1083 27.38 -22.00 -18.47
CA ARG A 1083 27.79 -22.61 -17.18
C ARG A 1083 26.62 -22.67 -16.21
N ARG A 1084 25.81 -21.61 -16.15
CA ARG A 1084 24.65 -21.48 -15.26
C ARG A 1084 23.63 -20.52 -15.88
N LEU A 1085 22.35 -20.80 -15.68
CA LEU A 1085 21.24 -19.91 -16.04
C LEU A 1085 20.39 -19.61 -14.81
N LEU A 1086 19.85 -18.40 -14.75
CA LEU A 1086 18.77 -17.99 -13.85
C LEU A 1086 17.77 -17.13 -14.63
N MET A 1087 16.49 -17.23 -14.32
CA MET A 1087 15.51 -16.23 -14.76
C MET A 1087 15.73 -14.89 -14.05
N HIS A 1088 15.44 -13.78 -14.73
CA HIS A 1088 15.50 -12.46 -14.11
C HIS A 1088 14.26 -12.23 -13.23
N PRO A 1089 14.39 -11.92 -11.93
CA PRO A 1089 13.26 -11.95 -11.00
C PRO A 1089 12.26 -10.79 -11.19
N LEU A 1090 12.61 -9.77 -11.97
CA LEU A 1090 11.76 -8.59 -12.24
C LEU A 1090 11.32 -8.45 -13.72
N TYR A 1091 11.96 -9.18 -14.65
CA TYR A 1091 11.74 -9.01 -16.09
C TYR A 1091 11.38 -10.37 -16.71
N GLN A 1092 10.09 -10.60 -16.95
CA GLN A 1092 9.52 -11.90 -17.29
C GLN A 1092 10.10 -12.55 -18.56
N SER A 1093 10.61 -11.76 -19.51
CA SER A 1093 11.24 -12.27 -20.74
C SER A 1093 12.74 -12.52 -20.62
N SER A 1094 13.38 -12.11 -19.51
CA SER A 1094 14.83 -11.98 -19.43
C SER A 1094 15.52 -13.10 -18.64
N VAL A 1095 16.68 -13.53 -19.15
CA VAL A 1095 17.50 -14.64 -18.61
C VAL A 1095 18.92 -14.14 -18.33
N ILE A 1096 19.44 -14.51 -17.16
CA ILE A 1096 20.82 -14.25 -16.74
C ILE A 1096 21.66 -15.49 -17.04
N ALA A 1097 22.65 -15.36 -17.93
CA ALA A 1097 23.52 -16.42 -18.39
C ALA A 1097 24.98 -16.18 -17.96
N ALA A 1098 25.51 -17.08 -17.14
CA ALA A 1098 26.95 -17.16 -16.89
C ALA A 1098 27.59 -18.08 -17.94
N VAL A 1099 28.59 -17.57 -18.67
CA VAL A 1099 29.27 -18.30 -19.75
C VAL A 1099 30.71 -18.66 -19.38
N GLN A 1100 31.30 -19.56 -20.18
CA GLN A 1100 32.69 -19.97 -20.01
C GLN A 1100 33.63 -18.92 -20.62
N GLY A 1101 34.48 -18.34 -19.78
CA GLY A 1101 35.47 -17.32 -20.13
C GLY A 1101 35.08 -15.92 -19.62
N ASN A 1102 36.08 -15.04 -19.54
CA ASN A 1102 35.95 -13.62 -19.18
C ASN A 1102 35.24 -13.29 -17.84
N ASN A 1103 34.95 -14.27 -16.98
CA ASN A 1103 33.99 -14.11 -15.89
C ASN A 1103 32.68 -13.42 -16.35
N GLU A 1104 32.26 -13.66 -17.59
CA GLU A 1104 31.12 -12.94 -18.19
C GLU A 1104 29.79 -13.47 -17.67
N VAL A 1105 28.93 -12.54 -17.24
CA VAL A 1105 27.51 -12.81 -16.95
C VAL A 1105 26.69 -11.84 -17.78
N SER A 1106 25.88 -12.35 -18.70
CA SER A 1106 25.07 -11.56 -19.63
C SER A 1106 23.58 -11.73 -19.36
N ILE A 1107 22.82 -10.65 -19.50
CA ILE A 1107 21.37 -10.61 -19.37
C ILE A 1107 20.77 -10.48 -20.77
N TRP A 1108 20.01 -11.49 -21.15
CA TRP A 1108 19.41 -11.67 -22.46
C TRP A 1108 17.90 -11.50 -22.36
N ASP A 1109 17.31 -10.77 -23.29
CA ASP A 1109 15.86 -10.75 -23.47
C ASP A 1109 15.48 -11.81 -24.50
N MET A 1110 14.71 -12.81 -24.09
CA MET A 1110 14.43 -13.99 -24.92
C MET A 1110 13.33 -13.75 -25.96
N GLU A 1111 12.57 -12.65 -25.83
CA GLU A 1111 11.57 -12.23 -26.81
C GLU A 1111 12.24 -11.59 -28.04
N THR A 1112 13.16 -10.66 -27.82
CA THR A 1112 13.94 -9.98 -28.87
C THR A 1112 15.15 -10.79 -29.34
N GLY A 1113 15.77 -11.56 -28.44
CA GLY A 1113 17.07 -12.20 -28.64
C GLY A 1113 18.26 -11.30 -28.28
N ASP A 1114 18.02 -10.08 -27.79
CA ASP A 1114 19.07 -9.09 -27.55
C ASP A 1114 19.79 -9.29 -26.21
N ARG A 1115 21.11 -9.16 -26.23
CA ARG A 1115 21.94 -9.04 -25.02
C ARG A 1115 21.88 -7.61 -24.51
N LYS A 1116 20.96 -7.34 -23.58
CA LYS A 1116 20.72 -6.00 -23.02
C LYS A 1116 21.85 -5.53 -22.11
N PHE A 1117 22.35 -6.40 -21.23
CA PHE A 1117 23.29 -6.03 -20.17
C PHE A 1117 24.38 -7.09 -19.99
N THR A 1118 25.61 -6.72 -19.66
CA THR A 1118 26.74 -7.64 -19.45
C THR A 1118 27.63 -7.17 -18.31
N LEU A 1119 27.88 -8.06 -17.36
CA LEU A 1119 28.88 -7.90 -16.30
C LEU A 1119 30.21 -8.49 -16.77
N TRP A 1120 31.28 -7.70 -16.69
CA TRP A 1120 32.59 -8.04 -17.23
C TRP A 1120 33.69 -7.92 -16.17
N ALA A 1121 33.97 -9.02 -15.49
CA ALA A 1121 35.01 -9.14 -14.47
C ALA A 1121 36.35 -9.70 -15.02
N SER A 1122 36.70 -9.31 -16.25
CA SER A 1122 37.94 -9.70 -16.94
C SER A 1122 38.77 -8.50 -17.35
N SER A 1123 40.09 -8.66 -17.31
CA SER A 1123 41.06 -7.70 -17.83
C SER A 1123 41.16 -7.67 -19.36
N ALA A 1124 40.53 -8.63 -20.05
CA ALA A 1124 40.38 -8.59 -21.50
C ALA A 1124 39.49 -7.41 -21.92
N PRO A 1125 39.64 -6.86 -23.14
CA PRO A 1125 38.76 -5.79 -23.63
C PRO A 1125 37.29 -6.27 -23.64
N PRO A 1126 36.34 -5.45 -23.16
CA PRO A 1126 34.94 -5.85 -23.06
C PRO A 1126 34.37 -6.27 -24.41
N LEU A 1127 33.61 -7.37 -24.40
CA LEU A 1127 32.99 -8.01 -25.57
C LEU A 1127 33.99 -8.54 -26.64
N SER A 1128 35.30 -8.52 -26.39
CA SER A 1128 36.30 -8.99 -27.35
C SER A 1128 36.45 -10.51 -27.37
N GLU A 1129 36.33 -11.10 -28.55
CA GLU A 1129 36.48 -12.55 -28.77
C GLU A 1129 37.92 -12.99 -29.04
N MET A 1130 38.87 -12.06 -29.25
CA MET A 1130 40.21 -12.42 -29.76
C MET A 1130 41.13 -13.07 -28.72
N GLN A 1131 40.94 -12.78 -27.43
CA GLN A 1131 41.69 -13.38 -26.31
C GLN A 1131 40.82 -13.49 -25.05
N PRO A 1132 39.91 -14.48 -24.95
CA PRO A 1132 39.08 -14.66 -23.76
C PRO A 1132 39.92 -15.14 -22.57
N SER A 1133 39.64 -14.60 -21.37
CA SER A 1133 40.31 -15.04 -20.14
C SER A 1133 39.84 -16.45 -19.72
N PRO A 1134 40.68 -17.25 -19.05
CA PRO A 1134 40.32 -18.60 -18.62
C PRO A 1134 39.34 -18.63 -17.43
N HIS A 1135 39.10 -17.49 -16.78
CA HIS A 1135 38.24 -17.41 -15.61
C HIS A 1135 36.76 -17.40 -16.02
N SER A 1136 35.92 -18.08 -15.25
CA SER A 1136 34.49 -18.25 -15.53
C SER A 1136 33.70 -18.16 -14.23
N VAL A 1137 32.47 -17.67 -14.32
CA VAL A 1137 31.51 -17.73 -13.21
C VAL A 1137 30.89 -19.13 -13.15
N HIS A 1138 30.74 -19.66 -11.94
CA HIS A 1138 30.21 -21.00 -11.67
C HIS A 1138 28.92 -20.92 -10.84
N GLY A 1139 28.93 -20.10 -9.79
CA GLY A 1139 27.77 -19.77 -8.99
C GLY A 1139 27.24 -18.37 -9.33
N ILE A 1140 25.93 -18.29 -9.58
CA ILE A 1140 25.17 -17.03 -9.63
C ILE A 1140 23.97 -17.14 -8.70
N TYR A 1141 23.62 -16.04 -8.03
CA TYR A 1141 22.41 -15.89 -7.23
C TYR A 1141 21.83 -14.50 -7.46
N CYS A 1142 20.53 -14.41 -7.74
CA CYS A 1142 19.82 -13.14 -7.98
C CYS A 1142 18.59 -13.04 -7.06
N SER A 1143 18.30 -11.86 -6.53
CA SER A 1143 17.14 -11.62 -5.65
C SER A 1143 16.45 -10.29 -5.93
N PRO A 1144 15.11 -10.21 -5.93
CA PRO A 1144 14.35 -8.97 -6.12
C PRO A 1144 14.29 -8.14 -4.83
N ALA A 1145 15.39 -7.48 -4.46
CA ALA A 1145 15.42 -6.57 -3.32
C ALA A 1145 14.86 -5.18 -3.70
N ASP A 1146 13.69 -4.79 -3.16
CA ASP A 1146 13.10 -3.45 -3.30
C ASP A 1146 13.06 -2.84 -4.72
N GLY A 1147 12.88 -3.68 -5.75
CA GLY A 1147 12.86 -3.24 -7.15
C GLY A 1147 14.23 -3.08 -7.82
N ASN A 1148 15.33 -3.27 -7.09
CA ASN A 1148 16.69 -3.35 -7.64
C ASN A 1148 17.22 -4.79 -7.51
N PRO A 1149 17.46 -5.50 -8.61
CA PRO A 1149 17.90 -6.90 -8.55
C PRO A 1149 19.32 -7.00 -8.01
N LEU A 1150 19.48 -7.65 -6.86
CA LEU A 1150 20.75 -7.92 -6.20
C LEU A 1150 21.37 -9.16 -6.84
N LEU A 1151 22.57 -9.04 -7.41
CA LEU A 1151 23.24 -10.13 -8.11
C LEU A 1151 24.60 -10.46 -7.46
N LEU A 1152 24.74 -11.70 -6.99
CA LEU A 1152 26.00 -12.27 -6.47
C LEU A 1152 26.59 -13.24 -7.49
N THR A 1153 27.90 -13.15 -7.71
CA THR A 1153 28.63 -14.06 -8.62
C THR A 1153 29.89 -14.59 -7.96
N ALA A 1154 30.19 -15.87 -8.15
CA ALA A 1154 31.44 -16.49 -7.72
C ALA A 1154 31.93 -17.54 -8.72
N GLY A 1155 33.25 -17.73 -8.83
CA GLY A 1155 33.82 -18.53 -9.92
C GLY A 1155 35.26 -19.02 -9.73
N SER A 1156 35.92 -19.26 -10.87
CA SER A 1156 37.26 -19.87 -10.92
C SER A 1156 38.42 -18.91 -10.65
N ASP A 1157 38.14 -17.65 -10.33
CA ASP A 1157 39.10 -16.69 -9.76
C ASP A 1157 39.04 -16.62 -8.23
N MET A 1158 38.27 -17.52 -7.58
CA MET A 1158 38.16 -17.67 -6.12
C MET A 1158 37.55 -16.45 -5.40
N ARG A 1159 36.98 -15.49 -6.14
CA ARG A 1159 36.40 -14.25 -5.61
C ARG A 1159 34.88 -14.31 -5.56
N ILE A 1160 34.30 -13.62 -4.57
CA ILE A 1160 32.86 -13.37 -4.45
C ILE A 1160 32.62 -11.91 -4.78
N ARG A 1161 31.73 -11.63 -5.72
CA ARG A 1161 31.37 -10.26 -6.13
C ARG A 1161 29.90 -9.98 -5.86
N PHE A 1162 29.64 -8.74 -5.45
CA PHE A 1162 28.32 -8.13 -5.34
C PHE A 1162 28.20 -7.10 -6.46
N TRP A 1163 27.13 -7.22 -7.24
CA TRP A 1163 26.80 -6.32 -8.34
C TRP A 1163 25.50 -5.60 -8.04
N ASP A 1164 25.57 -4.27 -7.98
CA ASP A 1164 24.39 -3.40 -7.97
C ASP A 1164 24.05 -3.06 -9.42
N LEU A 1165 23.00 -3.68 -9.95
CA LEU A 1165 22.58 -3.53 -11.35
C LEU A 1165 21.98 -2.14 -11.65
N ALA A 1166 21.51 -1.42 -10.63
CA ALA A 1166 21.00 -0.05 -10.77
C ALA A 1166 22.14 0.98 -10.69
N TYR A 1167 23.08 0.78 -9.75
CA TYR A 1167 24.21 1.67 -9.50
C TYR A 1167 25.55 0.91 -9.56
N PRO A 1168 26.11 0.63 -10.76
CA PRO A 1168 27.33 -0.16 -10.91
C PRO A 1168 28.52 0.29 -10.05
N GLU A 1169 28.67 1.60 -9.81
CA GLU A 1169 29.67 2.21 -8.91
C GLU A 1169 29.62 1.69 -7.46
N ARG A 1170 28.49 1.10 -7.03
CA ARG A 1170 28.30 0.46 -5.71
C ARG A 1170 28.64 -1.03 -5.70
N SER A 1171 29.06 -1.61 -6.83
CA SER A 1171 29.51 -3.00 -6.91
C SER A 1171 30.88 -3.16 -6.22
N TYR A 1172 31.15 -4.31 -5.62
CA TYR A 1172 32.44 -4.60 -4.98
C TYR A 1172 32.74 -6.10 -4.86
N ILE A 1173 34.02 -6.40 -4.66
CA ILE A 1173 34.49 -7.73 -4.28
C ILE A 1173 34.19 -7.92 -2.77
N VAL A 1174 33.24 -8.81 -2.47
CA VAL A 1174 32.80 -9.16 -1.12
C VAL A 1174 33.88 -9.93 -0.38
N ALA A 1175 34.55 -10.87 -1.07
CA ALA A 1175 35.67 -11.64 -0.53
C ALA A 1175 36.69 -11.97 -1.63
N GLY A 1176 37.97 -11.76 -1.31
CA GLY A 1176 39.11 -12.15 -2.15
C GLY A 1176 39.42 -13.65 -2.09
N GLY A 1177 40.31 -14.11 -2.97
CA GLY A 1177 40.88 -15.46 -2.89
C GLY A 1177 41.84 -15.60 -1.71
N ALA A 1178 42.14 -16.82 -1.27
CA ALA A 1178 43.01 -17.09 -0.12
C ALA A 1178 44.47 -16.57 -0.28
N HIS A 1179 44.87 -16.27 -1.52
CA HIS A 1179 46.20 -15.76 -1.89
C HIS A 1179 46.18 -14.28 -2.30
N ASP A 1180 45.01 -13.61 -2.28
CA ASP A 1180 44.95 -12.16 -2.41
C ASP A 1180 45.54 -11.50 -1.15
N SER A 1181 46.09 -10.28 -1.30
CA SER A 1181 46.62 -9.52 -0.16
C SER A 1181 45.50 -9.12 0.81
N LEU A 1182 45.83 -8.94 2.11
CA LEU A 1182 44.88 -8.57 3.16
C LEU A 1182 44.07 -7.29 2.86
N HIS A 1183 44.60 -6.41 2.01
CA HIS A 1183 43.80 -5.43 1.28
C HIS A 1183 43.51 -5.94 -0.14
N CYS A 1184 42.23 -6.17 -0.43
CA CYS A 1184 41.76 -6.40 -1.79
C CYS A 1184 42.16 -5.20 -2.68
N PRO A 1185 42.54 -5.38 -3.96
CA PRO A 1185 42.91 -4.27 -4.83
C PRO A 1185 41.81 -3.22 -4.90
N SER A 1186 42.17 -1.94 -5.05
CA SER A 1186 41.17 -0.91 -5.36
C SER A 1186 40.63 -1.13 -6.77
N VAL A 1187 39.43 -1.68 -6.81
CA VAL A 1187 38.67 -1.99 -8.02
C VAL A 1187 37.54 -0.97 -8.17
N LEU A 1188 37.40 -0.46 -9.39
CA LEU A 1188 36.34 0.48 -9.79
C LEU A 1188 35.45 -0.21 -10.82
N TYR A 1189 34.14 0.06 -10.77
CA TYR A 1189 33.16 -0.53 -11.68
C TYR A 1189 32.55 0.55 -12.55
N SER A 1190 32.78 0.49 -13.86
CA SER A 1190 32.39 1.53 -14.81
C SER A 1190 31.37 0.99 -15.81
N ARG A 1191 30.23 1.68 -15.95
CA ARG A 1191 29.20 1.40 -16.96
C ARG A 1191 29.56 2.07 -18.29
N LYS A 1192 29.50 1.33 -19.40
CA LYS A 1192 29.71 1.82 -20.77
C LYS A 1192 28.71 1.13 -21.70
N ILE A 1193 28.28 1.81 -22.75
CA ILE A 1193 27.48 1.17 -23.82
C ILE A 1193 28.43 0.82 -24.96
N ILE A 1194 28.41 -0.44 -25.40
CA ILE A 1194 29.28 -0.97 -26.46
C ILE A 1194 28.39 -1.80 -27.39
N GLU A 1195 28.33 -1.43 -28.68
CA GLU A 1195 27.52 -2.13 -29.69
C GLU A 1195 26.05 -2.31 -29.31
N GLY A 1196 25.48 -1.34 -28.56
CA GLY A 1196 24.11 -1.39 -28.05
C GLY A 1196 23.90 -2.25 -26.80
N THR A 1197 24.88 -3.07 -26.41
CA THR A 1197 24.90 -3.76 -25.11
C THR A 1197 25.40 -2.81 -24.01
N GLU A 1198 24.73 -2.77 -22.86
CA GLU A 1198 25.28 -2.12 -21.68
C GLU A 1198 26.29 -3.03 -20.98
N VAL A 1199 27.51 -2.54 -20.73
CA VAL A 1199 28.59 -3.30 -20.12
C VAL A 1199 29.07 -2.63 -18.83
N VAL A 1200 29.06 -3.37 -17.73
CA VAL A 1200 29.71 -2.98 -16.48
C VAL A 1200 31.07 -3.65 -16.41
N GLN A 1201 32.13 -2.86 -16.50
CA GLN A 1201 33.51 -3.33 -16.52
C GLN A 1201 34.18 -3.20 -15.16
N GLU A 1202 34.80 -4.28 -14.68
CA GLU A 1202 35.72 -4.30 -13.54
C GLU A 1202 37.09 -3.71 -13.94
N ILE A 1203 37.49 -2.59 -13.31
CA ILE A 1203 38.75 -1.87 -13.62
C ILE A 1203 39.67 -1.90 -12.40
N HIS A 1204 40.79 -2.61 -12.50
CA HIS A 1204 41.83 -2.67 -11.47
C HIS A 1204 42.75 -1.44 -11.52
N SER A 1205 42.86 -0.69 -10.42
CA SER A 1205 43.78 0.43 -10.32
C SER A 1205 45.24 -0.04 -10.21
N LYS A 1206 46.13 0.48 -11.07
CA LYS A 1206 47.58 0.19 -11.01
C LYS A 1206 48.27 1.03 -9.93
N GLN A 1207 48.17 0.62 -8.66
CA GLN A 1207 49.15 1.07 -7.68
C GLN A 1207 50.54 0.48 -8.00
N LYS A 1208 51.57 1.33 -8.00
CA LYS A 1208 52.97 0.86 -8.13
C LYS A 1208 53.29 -0.02 -6.92
N SER A 1209 53.78 -1.23 -7.17
CA SER A 1209 54.38 -2.08 -6.16
C SER A 1209 55.62 -1.41 -5.58
N GLY A 1210 55.46 -0.70 -4.45
CA GLY A 1210 56.58 -0.32 -3.60
C GLY A 1210 57.27 -1.56 -3.05
N ALA A 1211 58.59 -1.52 -2.89
CA ALA A 1211 59.34 -2.63 -2.32
C ALA A 1211 58.87 -2.92 -0.89
N ALA A 1212 58.73 -4.21 -0.56
CA ALA A 1212 58.38 -4.63 0.79
C ALA A 1212 59.59 -4.49 1.72
N GLU A 1213 59.51 -3.56 2.68
CA GLU A 1213 60.35 -3.58 3.88
C GLU A 1213 59.64 -4.31 5.03
N ASP A 1214 60.46 -4.76 5.99
CA ASP A 1214 60.14 -5.74 7.02
C ASP A 1214 58.85 -5.50 7.84
N SER A 1215 58.12 -6.60 8.07
CA SER A 1215 57.20 -6.73 9.21
C SER A 1215 57.27 -8.16 9.80
N PRO A 1216 56.98 -8.37 11.10
CA PRO A 1216 57.72 -9.36 11.89
C PRO A 1216 57.23 -10.82 11.82
N ARG A 1217 58.12 -11.69 12.27
CA ARG A 1217 58.01 -13.16 12.43
C ARG A 1217 56.61 -13.69 12.76
N ARG A 1218 56.21 -14.74 12.03
CA ARG A 1218 54.98 -15.55 12.22
C ARG A 1218 54.75 -15.96 13.68
N GLY A 1219 53.57 -15.62 14.20
CA GLY A 1219 52.87 -16.43 15.22
C GLY A 1219 52.07 -17.56 14.57
N LEU A 1220 51.37 -18.38 15.38
CA LEU A 1220 50.54 -19.50 14.89
C LEU A 1220 49.53 -19.04 13.81
N GLU A 1221 49.41 -19.84 12.75
CA GLU A 1221 48.72 -19.47 11.52
C GLU A 1221 47.23 -19.17 11.72
N SER A 1222 46.84 -17.92 11.50
CA SER A 1222 45.43 -17.55 11.28
C SER A 1222 44.97 -18.11 9.94
N LEU A 1223 43.87 -18.87 9.93
CA LEU A 1223 43.33 -19.47 8.72
C LEU A 1223 43.04 -18.42 7.64
N PRO A 1224 43.40 -18.67 6.36
CA PRO A 1224 43.14 -17.74 5.27
C PRO A 1224 41.63 -17.56 5.04
N VAL A 1225 41.24 -16.30 4.90
CA VAL A 1225 39.83 -15.87 4.87
C VAL A 1225 39.16 -16.33 3.56
N GLY A 1226 39.78 -16.07 2.41
CA GLY A 1226 39.30 -16.44 1.07
C GLY A 1226 39.28 -17.94 0.75
N HIS A 1227 38.72 -18.35 -0.39
CA HIS A 1227 38.77 -19.74 -0.88
C HIS A 1227 40.12 -20.07 -1.56
N HIS A 1228 40.55 -21.34 -1.52
CA HIS A 1228 41.80 -21.82 -2.12
C HIS A 1228 41.64 -22.46 -3.51
N ASP A 1229 40.43 -22.90 -3.86
CA ASP A 1229 40.10 -23.50 -5.16
C ASP A 1229 38.83 -22.83 -5.70
N ILE A 1230 38.45 -23.22 -6.91
CA ILE A 1230 37.29 -22.71 -7.66
C ILE A 1230 36.01 -22.79 -6.80
N ILE A 1231 35.34 -21.65 -6.65
CA ILE A 1231 34.01 -21.60 -6.04
C ILE A 1231 33.03 -22.23 -7.03
N THR A 1232 32.28 -23.24 -6.59
CA THR A 1232 31.46 -24.10 -7.45
C THR A 1232 30.00 -23.68 -7.51
N ASP A 1233 29.45 -23.16 -6.42
CA ASP A 1233 28.06 -22.68 -6.32
C ASP A 1233 27.94 -21.63 -5.20
N ILE A 1234 26.88 -20.84 -5.25
CA ILE A 1234 26.57 -19.78 -4.28
C ILE A 1234 25.08 -19.77 -3.97
N ALA A 1235 24.73 -19.52 -2.71
CA ALA A 1235 23.36 -19.34 -2.24
C ALA A 1235 23.34 -18.36 -1.06
N THR A 1236 22.17 -17.88 -0.68
CA THR A 1236 21.97 -17.04 0.52
C THR A 1236 20.94 -17.67 1.44
N PHE A 1237 21.08 -17.46 2.75
CA PHE A 1237 20.02 -17.76 3.71
C PHE A 1237 19.83 -16.62 4.71
N GLN A 1238 18.65 -16.52 5.30
CA GLN A 1238 18.32 -15.52 6.30
C GLN A 1238 17.85 -16.16 7.61
N THR A 1239 18.47 -15.76 8.72
CA THR A 1239 17.98 -16.05 10.09
C THR A 1239 17.55 -14.74 10.74
N THR A 1240 18.15 -14.25 11.83
CA THR A 1240 17.97 -12.83 12.22
C THR A 1240 18.80 -11.89 11.34
N GLN A 1241 19.78 -12.43 10.61
CA GLN A 1241 20.67 -11.73 9.68
C GLN A 1241 20.75 -12.49 8.35
N GLY A 1242 21.10 -11.80 7.27
CA GLY A 1242 21.35 -12.42 5.96
C GLY A 1242 22.80 -12.90 5.83
N PHE A 1243 22.99 -14.11 5.32
CA PHE A 1243 24.28 -14.76 5.12
C PHE A 1243 24.44 -15.29 3.68
N ILE A 1244 25.67 -15.30 3.19
CA ILE A 1244 26.05 -15.95 1.92
C ILE A 1244 26.70 -17.31 2.24
N VAL A 1245 26.32 -18.35 1.51
CA VAL A 1245 26.98 -19.66 1.53
C VAL A 1245 27.65 -19.91 0.18
N THR A 1246 28.89 -20.37 0.21
CA THR A 1246 29.68 -20.71 -0.99
C THR A 1246 30.34 -22.06 -0.82
N SER A 1247 30.35 -22.84 -1.88
CA SER A 1247 31.04 -24.13 -1.94
C SER A 1247 32.26 -24.07 -2.83
N SER A 1248 33.28 -24.87 -2.53
CA SER A 1248 34.53 -24.94 -3.27
C SER A 1248 34.81 -26.35 -3.79
N ARG A 1249 35.64 -26.42 -4.82
CA ARG A 1249 36.09 -27.66 -5.49
C ARG A 1249 37.00 -28.53 -4.61
N ASP A 1250 37.64 -27.96 -3.60
CA ASP A 1250 38.39 -28.70 -2.57
C ASP A 1250 37.49 -29.43 -1.55
N GLY A 1251 36.18 -29.18 -1.56
CA GLY A 1251 35.21 -29.73 -0.60
C GLY A 1251 34.90 -28.81 0.58
N ILE A 1252 35.46 -27.60 0.62
CA ILE A 1252 35.18 -26.62 1.66
C ILE A 1252 33.88 -25.87 1.34
N VAL A 1253 33.08 -25.59 2.38
CA VAL A 1253 31.93 -24.69 2.32
C VAL A 1253 32.15 -23.56 3.33
N LYS A 1254 32.09 -22.31 2.86
CA LYS A 1254 32.27 -21.12 3.69
C LYS A 1254 30.97 -20.33 3.79
N VAL A 1255 30.67 -19.85 4.99
CA VAL A 1255 29.52 -18.98 5.30
C VAL A 1255 30.02 -17.59 5.64
N TRP A 1256 29.43 -16.57 5.02
CA TRP A 1256 29.81 -15.16 5.12
C TRP A 1256 28.63 -14.32 5.59
N LYS A 1257 28.91 -13.18 6.21
CA LYS A 1257 27.96 -12.15 6.63
C LYS A 1257 28.28 -10.82 5.96
#